data_AF-A0A2E9IS95-F1
#
_entry.id   AF-A0A2E9IS95-F1
#
_cell.length_a   1.000
_cell.length_b   1.000
_cell.length_c   1.000
_cell.angle_alpha   90.00
_cell.angle_beta   90.00
_cell.angle_gamma   90.00
#
_symmetry.space_group_name_H-M   'P 1'
#
loop_
_entity.id
_entity.type
_entity.pdbx_description
1 polymer ?
#
loop_
_entity_poly.entity_id
_entity_poly.type
_entity_poly.pdbx_seq_one_letter_code
_entity_poly.pdbx_strand_id
1 'polypeptide(L)'
;MMHYISSLVVRLFSGTSYPVGFILSGILLTSCMKADELLLWNGEIPSEIDADNLVYGAAAPAEAPETGWYFAGTPDLWHAPGIQLQDEVWRVDLSDYDEIRFWVRTSVAGYSHGFSVHGWYMGGSVTVPIENYVEGGVLDTYWREAVIPIADLMANGCSLGSVEYLYFGTSESDHTIEIDEVWAVTSDAPEPLASSSLIGEVIWDGSREDESDPSNFKYGVPVADASLGSGWYFEGSPDPWHSPGIKLRGDYKRMDLSDAEEIRFWIRSSLAGVTPELSAYGWHMGGSASVPIANYVTGGNIDANWREAVVPVAELKSNGCLMDSVEYLYFGKGEANHTVDIANVRCLEADWVPPVDDGDVDSAPPIPYTSEAWLQELEGNAPIERPLFSGVEQLLVLSNKWVIVVVDPFDDFVAEMDLLTSGEYSETMADVEDAIAREHQTDIWVHRSKLEKMRWEHLVTARQNGSEPLMPNTDFYTLSSTNDASYAVDLEPSRVTTSLISNDDSVSAGYDAVRYGIYAYIEMPQAMQDGKSYTITLDDGKYVSFVFDDDATVARSIKINQVGYQEGKSSNYAYVGAYLQEFGPLPLDQLSTFDVVDSGTGAVMYQGSLADGKITLRDDASLMDASDDDDGSEPRPSMNGEKLYQLDLTGLTTPGNYYIRVPGVGRSWPFRVNDDVYGEAFYTAMRGLYHQRASFALEAQYTAWTRPRYHTDPIYESQMLPYWADMTKAILDSTQKPVSWPRFDIIGATTVTSQSTTEVDGGWYDAADYDRNLYHYVLIFDLLKLYEFAPAKYSDGQLNIPESGNGIPDLLDEVEYGLRIWKHSQRADGGVSGIVETSTHPSIDDDTVLWSFAQRTRWSSLIYAAAAAELARALEPFDAALAQTYELSALSAYACGVNPANTLNNLSIAAASSRGEGAPYSLTFTEEANFNDKFELMARVQLFLLSEDPNYLDGVEALYANSPAPYSWPYTDRDFSPWLYFDLAYNPLVTAQTSYVSPATQAAVAADLMSAANRYAAMNDSMPYRMSWPRRQDYWMSWGASDMTNRAKVMLIGNQIQPSSTLVQSSESNLAYMLGANPMGMSWTTGIGFAYPVSIQHESSMTDDILDPYPGITIYGNTSSHVFPELRNRVYKYPIAKDSDGEPLFKSENAADFATFYELPEQYPVFRRWAAHPSLNVTQNEFTIHETNSSTIFVLGMLMEEGWMPSESLKQRGPRNEEDLFGYWYLP
;
A
#
# COMPACT_ATOMS: atom_id res chain seq x y z
N MET A 1 27.11 11.81 -36.48
CA MET A 1 28.40 12.46 -36.80
C MET A 1 28.98 13.06 -35.53
N MET A 2 29.78 12.29 -34.78
CA MET A 2 30.41 12.74 -33.54
C MET A 2 31.87 12.24 -33.49
N HIS A 3 32.79 13.12 -33.13
CA HIS A 3 34.22 12.88 -32.94
C HIS A 3 34.81 14.07 -32.17
N TYR A 4 35.35 13.86 -30.97
CA TYR A 4 36.74 14.21 -30.59
C TYR A 4 37.01 14.08 -29.08
N ILE A 5 37.43 12.87 -28.68
CA ILE A 5 38.60 12.54 -27.84
C ILE A 5 39.00 13.52 -26.70
N SER A 6 38.96 12.99 -25.48
CA SER A 6 39.58 13.48 -24.22
C SER A 6 41.11 13.33 -24.14
N SER A 7 41.81 14.06 -23.25
CA SER A 7 43.02 13.56 -22.55
C SER A 7 43.66 14.52 -21.52
N LEU A 8 44.38 13.92 -20.54
CA LEU A 8 45.39 14.50 -19.61
C LEU A 8 44.85 15.44 -18.49
N VAL A 9 45.30 15.38 -17.23
CA VAL A 9 46.63 15.05 -16.64
C VAL A 9 46.52 14.23 -15.34
N VAL A 10 47.59 13.52 -14.95
CA VAL A 10 47.73 12.78 -13.67
C VAL A 10 49.08 13.11 -12.98
N ARG A 11 49.09 13.13 -11.63
CA ARG A 11 50.24 13.00 -10.68
C ARG A 11 51.21 14.19 -10.42
N LEU A 12 51.38 14.49 -9.11
CA LEU A 12 52.62 14.56 -8.28
C LEU A 12 52.84 15.82 -7.40
N PHE A 13 53.20 15.58 -6.14
CA PHE A 13 53.70 16.55 -5.15
C PHE A 13 55.23 16.72 -5.21
N SER A 14 55.74 17.95 -5.04
CA SER A 14 56.99 18.33 -4.34
C SER A 14 57.38 19.79 -4.65
N GLY A 15 57.97 20.60 -3.76
CA GLY A 15 58.20 20.43 -2.32
C GLY A 15 59.07 21.57 -1.72
N THR A 16 58.93 21.84 -0.41
CA THR A 16 59.75 22.77 0.44
C THR A 16 59.66 24.28 0.08
N SER A 17 59.65 25.24 1.01
CA SER A 17 60.35 25.32 2.31
C SER A 17 59.73 26.32 3.30
N TYR A 18 59.96 26.13 4.61
CA TYR A 18 59.55 26.99 5.74
C TYR A 18 60.56 28.14 6.04
N PRO A 19 60.17 29.23 6.74
CA PRO A 19 60.39 29.29 8.20
C PRO A 19 59.37 30.11 9.06
N VAL A 20 58.94 29.51 10.18
CA VAL A 20 58.71 30.07 11.55
C VAL A 20 57.94 31.41 11.73
N GLY A 21 56.90 31.54 12.56
CA GLY A 21 56.18 30.53 13.38
C GLY A 21 55.37 31.13 14.57
N PHE A 22 54.46 30.31 15.14
CA PHE A 22 53.68 30.47 16.40
C PHE A 22 52.72 31.67 16.58
N ILE A 23 51.40 31.36 16.67
CA ILE A 23 50.67 31.19 17.94
C ILE A 23 49.38 30.36 17.70
N LEU A 24 48.89 29.70 18.76
CA LEU A 24 47.83 28.68 18.83
C LEU A 24 46.73 28.64 17.73
N SER A 25 46.50 27.42 17.25
CA SER A 25 45.23 26.91 16.71
C SER A 25 44.35 26.31 17.83
N GLY A 26 43.03 26.38 17.68
CA GLY A 26 42.06 25.70 18.54
C GLY A 26 40.63 25.99 18.08
N ILE A 27 39.71 25.05 18.34
CA ILE A 27 38.30 25.03 17.87
C ILE A 27 38.18 24.85 16.34
N LEU A 28 38.15 23.58 15.94
CA LEU A 28 37.29 23.08 14.85
C LEU A 28 36.49 21.92 15.47
N LEU A 29 35.21 21.77 15.11
CA LEU A 29 34.33 20.82 15.80
C LEU A 29 34.55 19.39 15.29
N THR A 30 34.74 18.48 16.24
CA THR A 30 34.54 17.03 16.08
C THR A 30 33.76 16.53 17.30
N SER A 31 32.47 16.85 17.34
CA SER A 31 31.50 16.19 18.21
C SER A 31 30.77 15.15 17.36
N CYS A 32 31.42 13.98 17.17
CA CYS A 32 30.66 12.78 16.92
C CYS A 32 29.83 12.51 18.19
N MET A 33 28.55 12.18 18.05
CA MET A 33 27.79 11.70 19.20
C MET A 33 28.32 10.29 19.51
N LYS A 34 28.95 10.12 20.68
CA LYS A 34 29.18 8.77 21.23
C LYS A 34 27.81 8.15 21.48
N ALA A 35 27.72 6.83 21.36
CA ALA A 35 26.56 6.10 21.87
C ALA A 35 26.48 6.24 23.39
N ASP A 36 25.27 6.21 23.94
CA ASP A 36 25.01 6.32 25.38
C ASP A 36 25.52 5.10 26.15
N GLU A 37 25.69 3.97 25.45
CA GLU A 37 26.32 2.74 25.93
C GLU A 37 27.50 2.35 25.03
N LEU A 38 28.52 1.74 25.64
CA LEU A 38 29.67 1.16 24.96
C LEU A 38 29.96 -0.23 25.54
N LEU A 39 29.76 -1.25 24.71
CA LEU A 39 30.19 -2.60 25.00
C LEU A 39 31.73 -2.66 25.09
N LEU A 40 32.23 -3.15 26.22
CA LEU A 40 33.67 -3.38 26.44
C LEU A 40 34.05 -4.86 26.29
N TRP A 41 33.14 -5.78 26.63
CA TRP A 41 33.33 -7.23 26.44
C TRP A 41 32.01 -8.02 26.59
N ASN A 42 31.55 -8.74 25.56
CA ASN A 42 30.28 -9.52 25.57
C ASN A 42 30.44 -11.04 25.71
N GLY A 43 31.64 -11.53 26.05
CA GLY A 43 31.90 -12.97 26.17
C GLY A 43 32.04 -13.79 24.88
N GLU A 44 31.66 -13.24 23.72
CA GLU A 44 30.98 -14.08 22.72
C GLU A 44 31.67 -14.35 21.38
N ILE A 45 32.54 -13.47 20.88
CA ILE A 45 32.87 -13.46 19.43
C ILE A 45 33.62 -14.74 18.98
N PRO A 46 33.02 -15.68 18.23
CA PRO A 46 33.61 -17.01 18.00
C PRO A 46 34.77 -17.03 16.99
N SER A 47 34.97 -15.94 16.25
CA SER A 47 36.05 -15.80 15.26
C SER A 47 37.39 -15.42 15.87
N GLU A 48 37.42 -14.89 17.11
CA GLU A 48 38.62 -14.37 17.76
C GLU A 48 38.93 -15.08 19.09
N ILE A 49 39.09 -16.41 19.04
CA ILE A 49 39.70 -17.19 20.14
C ILE A 49 41.23 -16.98 20.16
N ASP A 50 41.68 -15.73 20.09
CA ASP A 50 43.05 -15.33 20.43
C ASP A 50 43.07 -14.96 21.91
N ALA A 51 43.82 -15.74 22.70
CA ALA A 51 43.99 -15.53 24.14
C ALA A 51 44.79 -14.25 24.49
N ASP A 52 45.13 -13.44 23.49
CA ASP A 52 45.98 -12.25 23.61
C ASP A 52 45.24 -11.02 24.20
N ASN A 53 43.91 -11.02 24.20
CA ASN A 53 43.08 -9.97 24.85
C ASN A 53 42.75 -10.26 26.34
N LEU A 54 43.05 -11.45 26.86
CA LEU A 54 42.89 -11.78 28.28
C LEU A 54 44.26 -11.74 28.97
N VAL A 55 44.41 -10.89 29.98
CA VAL A 55 45.70 -10.68 30.67
C VAL A 55 46.06 -11.88 31.57
N TYR A 56 45.05 -12.47 32.19
CA TYR A 56 45.12 -13.64 33.06
C TYR A 56 43.70 -14.17 33.28
N GLY A 57 43.54 -15.47 33.52
CA GLY A 57 42.23 -16.14 33.45
C GLY A 57 41.97 -16.70 32.04
N ALA A 58 40.75 -17.17 31.79
CA ALA A 58 40.32 -17.72 30.50
C ALA A 58 38.81 -17.61 30.32
N ALA A 59 38.34 -17.55 29.08
CA ALA A 59 36.93 -17.83 28.78
C ALA A 59 36.60 -19.29 29.12
N ALA A 60 35.48 -19.52 29.77
CA ALA A 60 35.00 -20.82 30.20
C ALA A 60 33.54 -21.03 29.78
N PRO A 61 33.16 -22.23 29.29
CA PRO A 61 31.78 -22.52 28.94
C PRO A 61 31.01 -22.95 30.20
N ALA A 62 29.85 -22.34 30.45
CA ALA A 62 28.87 -22.83 31.40
C ALA A 62 27.50 -22.17 31.16
N GLU A 63 26.52 -22.58 31.95
CA GLU A 63 25.33 -21.79 32.23
C GLU A 63 25.75 -20.52 33.01
N ALA A 64 26.14 -19.50 32.24
CA ALA A 64 26.28 -18.09 32.62
C ALA A 64 24.87 -17.44 32.70
N PRO A 65 24.68 -16.09 32.63
CA PRO A 65 23.33 -15.43 32.35
C PRO A 65 22.08 -14.86 29.66
N GLU A 66 22.68 -14.75 28.42
CA GLU A 66 22.10 -14.93 27.06
C GLU A 66 22.82 -16.03 26.26
N THR A 67 24.12 -16.26 26.47
CA THR A 67 24.97 -16.91 25.44
C THR A 67 25.78 -18.14 25.85
N GLY A 68 26.36 -18.20 27.05
CA GLY A 68 26.94 -19.43 27.62
C GLY A 68 28.48 -19.54 27.68
N TRP A 69 29.19 -18.45 27.46
CA TRP A 69 30.62 -18.30 27.79
C TRP A 69 30.81 -17.11 28.74
N TYR A 70 31.72 -17.24 29.69
CA TYR A 70 32.03 -16.19 30.67
C TYR A 70 33.54 -16.16 30.97
N PHE A 71 34.04 -15.05 31.51
CA PHE A 71 35.45 -14.89 31.85
C PHE A 71 35.74 -15.38 33.28
N ALA A 72 36.65 -16.34 33.44
CA ALA A 72 36.97 -16.98 34.71
C ALA A 72 38.46 -16.82 35.10
N GLY A 73 38.74 -16.49 36.36
CA GLY A 73 40.12 -16.49 36.87
C GLY A 73 40.24 -16.55 38.39
N THR A 74 41.35 -17.11 38.88
CA THR A 74 41.65 -17.28 40.32
C THR A 74 42.89 -16.44 40.67
N PRO A 75 42.78 -15.26 41.29
CA PRO A 75 43.89 -14.33 41.45
C PRO A 75 45.01 -14.82 42.38
N ASP A 76 46.27 -14.61 41.96
CA ASP A 76 47.47 -14.98 42.71
C ASP A 76 48.35 -13.76 43.07
N LEU A 77 49.49 -13.99 43.73
CA LEU A 77 50.43 -12.94 44.18
C LEU A 77 50.99 -12.03 43.07
N TRP A 78 50.89 -12.44 41.81
CA TRP A 78 51.55 -11.79 40.67
C TRP A 78 50.57 -11.46 39.53
N HIS A 79 49.39 -12.06 39.52
CA HIS A 79 48.40 -11.91 38.44
C HIS A 79 46.99 -11.78 39.00
N ALA A 80 46.25 -10.80 38.49
CA ALA A 80 44.81 -10.64 38.69
C ALA A 80 44.09 -10.93 37.37
N PRO A 81 42.91 -11.59 37.37
CA PRO A 81 42.09 -11.74 36.18
C PRO A 81 41.80 -10.37 35.54
N GLY A 82 41.93 -10.26 34.22
CA GLY A 82 41.67 -9.00 33.52
C GLY A 82 41.59 -9.11 32.01
N ILE A 83 41.00 -8.08 31.41
CA ILE A 83 40.68 -7.94 29.99
C ILE A 83 41.43 -6.71 29.46
N GLN A 84 42.07 -6.84 28.30
CA GLN A 84 42.71 -5.73 27.57
C GLN A 84 41.69 -5.10 26.61
N LEU A 85 41.54 -3.77 26.67
CA LEU A 85 40.65 -3.03 25.77
C LEU A 85 41.45 -2.56 24.54
N GLN A 86 41.02 -2.94 23.35
CA GLN A 86 41.62 -2.53 22.08
C GLN A 86 40.56 -1.97 21.11
N ASP A 87 40.98 -1.00 20.31
CA ASP A 87 40.27 -0.35 19.21
C ASP A 87 41.36 0.10 18.20
N GLU A 88 41.00 0.59 17.00
CA GLU A 88 41.98 0.94 15.94
C GLU A 88 43.03 1.99 16.39
N VAL A 89 42.79 2.71 17.49
CA VAL A 89 43.71 3.70 18.09
C VAL A 89 44.30 3.26 19.45
N TRP A 90 44.40 1.95 19.69
CA TRP A 90 45.17 1.29 20.76
C TRP A 90 44.71 1.45 22.21
N ARG A 91 43.76 2.36 22.54
CA ARG A 91 43.17 2.54 23.89
C ARG A 91 41.77 3.14 23.81
N VAL A 92 40.94 2.87 24.82
CA VAL A 92 39.56 3.36 24.93
C VAL A 92 39.50 4.59 25.87
N ASP A 93 38.68 5.58 25.54
CA ASP A 93 38.38 6.72 26.41
C ASP A 93 37.04 6.51 27.14
N LEU A 94 37.12 6.19 28.43
CA LEU A 94 35.96 5.96 29.31
C LEU A 94 35.59 7.20 30.15
N SER A 95 36.15 8.39 29.84
CA SER A 95 35.95 9.59 30.69
C SER A 95 34.71 10.42 30.37
N ASP A 96 33.93 10.03 29.36
CA ASP A 96 32.63 10.63 29.00
C ASP A 96 31.42 9.78 29.44
N TYR A 97 31.65 8.62 30.09
CA TYR A 97 30.59 7.75 30.65
C TYR A 97 30.46 7.97 32.17
N ASP A 98 29.35 7.54 32.77
CA ASP A 98 29.07 7.72 34.21
C ASP A 98 29.24 6.43 35.02
N GLU A 99 29.04 5.25 34.43
CA GLU A 99 29.12 3.94 35.12
C GLU A 99 29.85 2.89 34.26
N ILE A 100 30.46 1.91 34.94
CA ILE A 100 30.89 0.64 34.34
C ILE A 100 30.04 -0.47 34.97
N ARG A 101 29.36 -1.25 34.14
CA ARG A 101 28.45 -2.33 34.54
C ARG A 101 29.00 -3.68 34.08
N PHE A 102 28.84 -4.72 34.89
CA PHE A 102 29.18 -6.10 34.53
C PHE A 102 28.52 -7.12 35.47
N TRP A 103 28.24 -8.32 34.96
CA TRP A 103 27.84 -9.45 35.80
C TRP A 103 29.06 -10.08 36.46
N VAL A 104 28.90 -10.50 37.72
CA VAL A 104 29.97 -11.12 38.52
C VAL A 104 29.42 -12.20 39.46
N ARG A 105 30.18 -13.29 39.63
CA ARG A 105 30.03 -14.23 40.77
C ARG A 105 31.39 -14.72 41.26
N THR A 106 31.42 -15.39 42.41
CA THR A 106 32.64 -16.03 42.91
C THR A 106 32.39 -17.42 43.48
N SER A 107 33.36 -18.32 43.32
CA SER A 107 33.33 -19.71 43.79
C SER A 107 33.09 -19.89 45.31
N VAL A 108 33.27 -18.85 46.14
CA VAL A 108 32.99 -18.88 47.59
C VAL A 108 32.35 -17.58 48.06
N ALA A 109 31.09 -17.65 48.52
CA ALA A 109 30.32 -16.48 48.93
C ALA A 109 30.86 -15.76 50.18
N GLY A 110 30.70 -14.44 50.20
CA GLY A 110 31.15 -13.57 51.29
C GLY A 110 32.64 -13.20 51.23
N TYR A 111 33.31 -13.41 50.09
CA TYR A 111 34.69 -13.02 49.86
C TYR A 111 34.78 -11.70 49.06
N SER A 112 35.67 -10.80 49.48
CA SER A 112 35.91 -9.50 48.85
C SER A 112 36.84 -9.64 47.66
N HIS A 113 36.49 -9.01 46.53
CA HIS A 113 37.32 -8.99 45.32
C HIS A 113 37.42 -7.56 44.78
N GLY A 114 38.62 -7.11 44.43
CA GLY A 114 38.84 -5.75 43.96
C GLY A 114 38.81 -5.59 42.45
N PHE A 115 37.96 -4.71 41.92
CA PHE A 115 38.01 -4.23 40.53
C PHE A 115 39.03 -3.09 40.39
N SER A 116 39.74 -3.01 39.26
CA SER A 116 40.65 -1.89 38.98
C SER A 116 40.80 -1.59 37.49
N VAL A 117 41.00 -0.30 37.18
CA VAL A 117 41.21 0.20 35.82
C VAL A 117 42.63 0.75 35.67
N HIS A 118 43.30 0.43 34.56
CA HIS A 118 44.69 0.84 34.29
C HIS A 118 44.84 1.45 32.89
N GLY A 119 45.72 2.45 32.80
CA GLY A 119 46.03 3.17 31.57
C GLY A 119 47.48 3.68 31.57
N TRP A 120 47.93 4.22 30.43
CA TRP A 120 49.36 4.41 30.14
C TRP A 120 50.07 5.51 30.96
N TYR A 121 49.34 6.51 31.47
CA TYR A 121 49.93 7.46 32.41
C TYR A 121 50.08 6.81 33.79
N MET A 122 51.33 6.53 34.19
CA MET A 122 51.72 5.97 35.49
C MET A 122 51.50 6.94 36.68
N GLY A 123 50.27 7.46 36.81
CA GLY A 123 49.86 8.46 37.80
C GLY A 123 48.80 7.98 38.80
N GLY A 124 48.02 6.95 38.46
CA GLY A 124 47.02 6.36 39.35
C GLY A 124 46.15 5.32 38.65
N SER A 125 46.26 4.07 39.08
CA SER A 125 45.18 3.08 39.01
C SER A 125 44.64 2.87 40.43
N VAL A 126 43.34 2.62 40.54
CA VAL A 126 42.65 2.37 41.82
C VAL A 126 42.07 0.96 41.81
N THR A 127 42.18 0.27 42.96
CA THR A 127 41.34 -0.88 43.28
C THR A 127 40.15 -0.43 44.12
N VAL A 128 38.93 -0.74 43.70
CA VAL A 128 37.70 -0.60 44.49
C VAL A 128 37.11 -1.99 44.78
N PRO A 129 36.59 -2.29 45.99
CA PRO A 129 36.02 -3.61 46.28
C PRO A 129 34.64 -3.75 45.62
N ILE A 130 34.48 -4.78 44.79
CA ILE A 130 33.29 -5.03 43.94
C ILE A 130 32.03 -5.17 44.80
N GLU A 131 32.14 -5.79 45.98
CA GLU A 131 30.99 -6.02 46.86
C GLU A 131 30.33 -4.74 47.42
N ASN A 132 30.95 -3.55 47.25
CA ASN A 132 30.27 -2.28 47.57
C ASN A 132 29.32 -1.77 46.47
N TYR A 133 29.44 -2.34 45.25
CA TYR A 133 28.76 -1.91 44.02
C TYR A 133 27.82 -3.00 43.48
N VAL A 134 27.68 -4.10 44.21
CA VAL A 134 26.79 -5.21 43.94
C VAL A 134 25.54 -5.09 44.81
N GLU A 135 24.36 -5.31 44.23
CA GLU A 135 23.10 -5.23 44.99
C GLU A 135 23.10 -6.19 46.20
N GLY A 136 22.62 -5.71 47.35
CA GLY A 136 22.69 -6.45 48.62
C GLY A 136 24.06 -6.42 49.33
N GLY A 137 25.12 -5.92 48.69
CA GLY A 137 26.42 -5.63 49.32
C GLY A 137 27.28 -6.86 49.65
N VAL A 138 27.07 -7.98 48.95
CA VAL A 138 27.79 -9.24 49.18
C VAL A 138 28.02 -9.96 47.85
N LEU A 139 29.28 -10.27 47.52
CA LEU A 139 29.61 -11.16 46.42
C LEU A 139 29.32 -12.62 46.82
N ASP A 140 28.54 -13.35 46.02
CA ASP A 140 28.18 -14.75 46.29
C ASP A 140 28.38 -15.68 45.08
N THR A 141 27.86 -16.91 45.19
CA THR A 141 28.00 -17.97 44.17
C THR A 141 26.96 -17.86 43.05
N TYR A 142 26.09 -16.85 43.08
CA TYR A 142 25.13 -16.53 42.02
C TYR A 142 25.61 -15.30 41.25
N TRP A 143 25.18 -15.16 40.00
CA TRP A 143 25.46 -13.96 39.21
C TRP A 143 24.76 -12.74 39.82
N ARG A 144 25.51 -11.64 39.90
CA ARG A 144 25.08 -10.33 40.39
C ARG A 144 25.59 -9.26 39.43
N GLU A 145 24.81 -8.24 39.14
CA GLU A 145 25.35 -7.05 38.49
C GLU A 145 26.21 -6.26 39.50
N ALA A 146 27.34 -5.74 39.02
CA ALA A 146 28.15 -4.75 39.71
C ALA A 146 28.14 -3.43 38.92
N VAL A 147 27.59 -2.38 39.52
CA VAL A 147 27.45 -1.05 38.91
C VAL A 147 28.43 -0.09 39.57
N ILE A 148 29.57 0.16 38.90
CA ILE A 148 30.70 0.94 39.45
C ILE A 148 30.72 2.34 38.83
N PRO A 149 30.40 3.42 39.57
CA PRO A 149 30.44 4.77 39.04
C PRO A 149 31.86 5.21 38.62
N ILE A 150 31.97 5.71 37.40
CA ILE A 150 33.17 6.39 36.86
C ILE A 150 33.61 7.51 37.81
N ALA A 151 32.65 8.23 38.40
CA ALA A 151 32.90 9.26 39.41
C ALA A 151 33.70 8.77 40.64
N ASP A 152 33.44 7.55 41.13
CA ASP A 152 34.16 6.99 42.29
C ASP A 152 35.56 6.49 41.91
N LEU A 153 35.73 5.97 40.69
CA LEU A 153 37.06 5.65 40.13
C LEU A 153 37.91 6.93 39.98
N MET A 154 37.32 8.02 39.46
CA MET A 154 37.98 9.32 39.33
C MET A 154 38.28 9.98 40.68
N ALA A 155 37.34 9.91 41.64
CA ALA A 155 37.51 10.48 42.98
C ALA A 155 38.68 9.84 43.75
N ASN A 156 38.97 8.57 43.50
CA ASN A 156 40.14 7.88 44.04
C ASN A 156 41.43 8.03 43.18
N GLY A 157 41.39 8.85 42.11
CA GLY A 157 42.55 9.27 41.35
C GLY A 157 42.84 8.50 40.06
N CYS A 158 41.88 7.72 39.55
CA CYS A 158 42.04 7.04 38.26
C CYS A 158 41.94 8.01 37.07
N SER A 159 42.69 7.72 35.99
CA SER A 159 42.71 8.53 34.76
C SER A 159 42.08 7.75 33.60
N LEU A 160 40.80 8.01 33.32
CA LEU A 160 39.96 7.17 32.44
C LEU A 160 39.94 7.60 30.97
N GLY A 161 40.56 8.72 30.61
CA GLY A 161 40.68 9.19 29.21
C GLY A 161 41.69 8.43 28.34
N SER A 162 42.17 7.25 28.78
CA SER A 162 43.09 6.39 28.03
C SER A 162 43.28 5.04 28.74
N VAL A 163 42.19 4.27 28.84
CA VAL A 163 42.18 2.94 29.46
C VAL A 163 42.75 1.89 28.51
N GLU A 164 43.49 0.95 29.07
CA GLU A 164 44.13 -0.16 28.36
C GLU A 164 43.74 -1.52 28.98
N TYR A 165 43.48 -1.58 30.29
CA TYR A 165 43.12 -2.81 31.00
C TYR A 165 42.06 -2.62 32.09
N LEU A 166 41.16 -3.60 32.20
CA LEU A 166 40.26 -3.81 33.33
C LEU A 166 40.70 -5.08 34.08
N TYR A 167 40.72 -5.06 35.41
CA TYR A 167 41.01 -6.26 36.23
C TYR A 167 39.94 -6.48 37.29
N PHE A 168 39.62 -7.75 37.52
CA PHE A 168 38.57 -8.23 38.41
C PHE A 168 39.17 -9.24 39.39
N GLY A 169 39.18 -8.92 40.69
CA GLY A 169 39.86 -9.74 41.71
C GLY A 169 41.35 -9.39 41.85
N THR A 170 41.68 -8.17 42.26
CA THR A 170 43.07 -7.70 42.44
C THR A 170 43.77 -8.12 43.74
N SER A 171 43.36 -9.24 44.34
CA SER A 171 43.88 -9.74 45.63
C SER A 171 44.01 -11.26 45.63
N GLU A 172 45.18 -11.78 46.04
CA GLU A 172 45.49 -13.22 46.15
C GLU A 172 44.37 -13.99 46.88
N SER A 173 43.76 -14.99 46.22
CA SER A 173 42.78 -15.87 46.83
C SER A 173 42.74 -17.25 46.17
N ASP A 174 42.40 -18.28 46.94
CA ASP A 174 42.12 -19.63 46.42
C ASP A 174 40.71 -19.71 45.76
N HIS A 175 40.17 -18.60 45.26
CA HIS A 175 38.76 -18.45 44.85
C HIS A 175 38.65 -17.84 43.44
N THR A 176 38.04 -18.58 42.52
CA THR A 176 37.68 -18.06 41.19
C THR A 176 36.69 -16.91 41.33
N ILE A 177 36.94 -15.83 40.60
CA ILE A 177 35.97 -14.81 40.22
C ILE A 177 35.60 -15.03 38.75
N GLU A 178 34.33 -14.84 38.45
CA GLU A 178 33.69 -15.14 37.18
C GLU A 178 32.93 -13.88 36.75
N ILE A 179 33.11 -13.41 35.52
CA ILE A 179 32.62 -12.12 34.99
C ILE A 179 31.92 -12.35 33.66
N ASP A 180 30.84 -11.60 33.42
CA ASP A 180 30.17 -11.53 32.12
C ASP A 180 29.77 -10.10 31.73
N GLU A 181 29.52 -9.89 30.44
CA GLU A 181 28.95 -8.66 29.82
C GLU A 181 29.43 -7.33 30.45
N VAL A 182 30.64 -6.88 30.08
CA VAL A 182 31.21 -5.62 30.58
C VAL A 182 30.83 -4.45 29.66
N TRP A 183 30.19 -3.44 30.22
CA TRP A 183 29.72 -2.22 29.54
C TRP A 183 30.21 -0.96 30.25
N ALA A 184 30.31 0.15 29.51
CA ALA A 184 30.35 1.50 30.07
C ALA A 184 29.14 2.30 29.56
N VAL A 185 28.44 3.01 30.44
CA VAL A 185 27.15 3.66 30.14
C VAL A 185 27.07 5.08 30.72
N THR A 186 26.31 5.96 30.07
CA THR A 186 25.94 7.28 30.61
C THR A 186 24.78 7.16 31.61
N SER A 187 24.63 8.12 32.53
CA SER A 187 23.60 8.07 33.57
C SER A 187 22.19 8.45 33.10
N ASP A 188 22.06 8.91 31.85
CA ASP A 188 20.79 9.10 31.14
C ASP A 188 20.49 7.94 30.15
N ALA A 189 21.37 6.92 30.04
CA ALA A 189 21.08 5.70 29.30
C ALA A 189 19.92 4.92 29.97
N PRO A 190 19.01 4.30 29.21
CA PRO A 190 17.97 3.44 29.80
C PRO A 190 18.61 2.22 30.48
N GLU A 191 18.00 1.74 31.58
CA GLU A 191 18.37 0.44 32.16
C GLU A 191 18.31 -0.65 31.06
N PRO A 192 19.28 -1.59 31.01
CA PRO A 192 19.44 -2.50 29.88
C PRO A 192 18.20 -3.35 29.62
N LEU A 193 17.44 -2.93 28.61
CA LEU A 193 16.20 -3.53 28.08
C LEU A 193 15.22 -4.04 29.15
N ALA A 194 14.48 -3.11 29.76
CA ALA A 194 13.21 -3.42 30.40
C ALA A 194 12.34 -4.30 29.47
N SER A 195 11.94 -5.45 29.99
CA SER A 195 11.16 -6.49 29.30
C SER A 195 9.78 -5.96 28.89
N SER A 196 9.35 -6.29 27.67
CA SER A 196 8.00 -5.97 27.20
C SER A 196 6.96 -6.82 27.92
N SER A 197 6.05 -6.17 28.65
CA SER A 197 4.97 -6.83 29.39
C SER A 197 3.80 -7.15 28.45
N LEU A 198 3.70 -8.41 27.99
CA LEU A 198 2.61 -8.85 27.12
C LEU A 198 1.33 -9.20 27.92
N ILE A 199 0.74 -8.19 28.55
CA ILE A 199 -0.48 -8.33 29.36
C ILE A 199 -1.69 -8.44 28.43
N GLY A 200 -2.15 -9.68 28.20
CA GLY A 200 -3.34 -9.99 27.41
C GLY A 200 -3.09 -10.55 26.01
N GLU A 201 -1.83 -10.65 25.57
CA GLU A 201 -1.50 -11.19 24.25
C GLU A 201 -1.42 -12.72 24.20
N VAL A 202 -1.39 -13.25 22.98
CA VAL A 202 -1.32 -14.69 22.71
C VAL A 202 0.14 -15.09 22.53
N ILE A 203 0.65 -15.95 23.42
CA ILE A 203 2.04 -16.44 23.38
C ILE A 203 2.27 -17.37 22.19
N TRP A 204 1.29 -18.21 21.87
CA TRP A 204 1.24 -18.96 20.61
C TRP A 204 -0.19 -19.44 20.38
N ASP A 205 -0.83 -18.94 19.33
CA ASP A 205 -2.23 -19.23 18.99
C ASP A 205 -2.41 -20.62 18.37
N GLY A 206 -1.34 -21.19 17.80
CA GLY A 206 -1.41 -22.40 16.99
C GLY A 206 -1.41 -22.12 15.49
N SER A 207 -1.04 -20.91 15.05
CA SER A 207 -0.62 -20.61 13.68
C SER A 207 0.75 -21.24 13.35
N ARG A 208 1.16 -21.10 12.09
CA ARG A 208 2.39 -21.68 11.53
C ARG A 208 3.41 -20.62 11.07
N GLU A 209 3.10 -19.34 11.16
CA GLU A 209 3.75 -18.31 10.36
C GLU A 209 5.16 -17.93 10.86
N ASP A 210 5.47 -18.24 12.12
CA ASP A 210 6.82 -18.18 12.69
C ASP A 210 7.81 -19.22 12.10
N GLU A 211 7.37 -20.18 11.26
CA GLU A 211 8.20 -21.27 10.75
C GLU A 211 9.17 -20.88 9.62
N SER A 212 10.21 -20.12 9.97
CA SER A 212 11.54 -20.28 9.33
C SER A 212 12.61 -20.83 10.28
N ASP A 213 12.43 -20.72 11.61
CA ASP A 213 13.38 -21.20 12.61
C ASP A 213 12.78 -22.22 13.59
N PRO A 214 13.19 -23.51 13.52
CA PRO A 214 12.76 -24.54 14.48
C PRO A 214 13.32 -24.35 15.90
N SER A 215 14.13 -23.31 16.19
CA SER A 215 14.60 -23.02 17.56
C SER A 215 13.52 -22.54 18.53
N ASN A 216 12.38 -22.02 18.01
CA ASN A 216 11.23 -21.57 18.81
C ASN A 216 10.64 -22.70 19.68
N PHE A 217 10.80 -23.95 19.26
CA PHE A 217 10.20 -25.12 19.89
C PHE A 217 11.27 -26.07 20.45
N LYS A 218 11.12 -26.46 21.72
CA LYS A 218 12.14 -27.22 22.45
C LYS A 218 11.59 -28.61 22.84
N TYR A 219 12.21 -29.66 22.29
CA TYR A 219 11.86 -31.08 22.51
C TYR A 219 10.42 -31.49 22.14
N GLY A 220 9.89 -30.95 21.06
CA GLY A 220 8.68 -31.41 20.37
C GLY A 220 8.71 -31.00 18.90
N VAL A 221 7.59 -31.18 18.19
CA VAL A 221 7.42 -30.84 16.76
C VAL A 221 6.03 -30.23 16.55
N PRO A 222 5.87 -29.16 15.75
CA PRO A 222 4.56 -28.70 15.29
C PRO A 222 3.87 -29.76 14.41
N VAL A 223 2.57 -29.97 14.63
CA VAL A 223 1.74 -30.96 13.93
C VAL A 223 0.36 -30.37 13.65
N ALA A 224 -0.15 -30.57 12.44
CA ALA A 224 -1.50 -30.12 12.07
C ALA A 224 -2.59 -31.03 12.69
N ASP A 225 -3.66 -30.42 13.18
CA ASP A 225 -4.89 -31.09 13.64
C ASP A 225 -6.12 -30.22 13.34
N ALA A 226 -6.84 -30.58 12.27
CA ALA A 226 -8.07 -29.93 11.83
C ALA A 226 -9.27 -30.08 12.80
N SER A 227 -9.08 -30.63 14.01
CA SER A 227 -10.05 -30.54 15.11
C SER A 227 -9.82 -29.35 16.05
N LEU A 228 -8.75 -28.58 15.86
CA LEU A 228 -8.50 -27.30 16.52
C LEU A 228 -8.84 -26.13 15.60
N GLY A 229 -9.37 -25.04 16.16
CA GLY A 229 -9.67 -23.81 15.41
C GLY A 229 -8.45 -23.07 14.86
N SER A 230 -7.26 -23.35 15.40
CA SER A 230 -5.96 -22.83 14.92
C SER A 230 -5.30 -23.70 13.86
N GLY A 231 -5.80 -24.92 13.62
CA GLY A 231 -5.20 -25.86 12.67
C GLY A 231 -3.92 -26.57 13.14
N TRP A 232 -3.12 -26.01 14.06
CA TRP A 232 -1.90 -26.66 14.58
C TRP A 232 -1.87 -26.84 16.11
N TYR A 233 -1.06 -27.82 16.52
CA TYR A 233 -0.63 -28.09 17.90
C TYR A 233 0.83 -28.52 17.93
N PHE A 234 1.41 -28.56 19.13
CA PHE A 234 2.79 -28.93 19.38
C PHE A 234 2.84 -30.30 20.07
N GLU A 235 3.44 -31.30 19.42
CA GLU A 235 3.56 -32.66 19.95
C GLU A 235 4.96 -32.89 20.55
N GLY A 236 5.05 -33.26 21.82
CA GLY A 236 6.31 -33.67 22.46
C GLY A 236 6.22 -35.00 23.17
N SER A 237 7.31 -35.76 23.19
CA SER A 237 7.43 -36.99 24.00
C SER A 237 8.30 -36.71 25.23
N PRO A 238 7.72 -36.32 26.39
CA PRO A 238 8.51 -36.04 27.58
C PRO A 238 9.25 -37.29 28.10
N ASP A 239 10.46 -37.07 28.60
CA ASP A 239 11.28 -38.07 29.28
C ASP A 239 11.82 -37.49 30.62
N PRO A 240 12.63 -38.23 31.40
CA PRO A 240 13.15 -37.75 32.68
C PRO A 240 14.12 -36.55 32.62
N TRP A 241 14.54 -36.12 31.43
CA TRP A 241 15.53 -35.08 31.16
C TRP A 241 15.03 -34.02 30.17
N HIS A 242 14.19 -34.40 29.22
CA HIS A 242 13.64 -33.53 28.17
C HIS A 242 12.12 -33.43 28.27
N SER A 243 11.55 -32.28 27.89
CA SER A 243 10.10 -32.09 27.84
C SER A 243 9.73 -30.99 26.85
N PRO A 244 8.55 -31.08 26.19
CA PRO A 244 8.12 -30.06 25.23
C PRO A 244 8.03 -28.69 25.89
N GLY A 245 8.55 -27.66 25.22
CA GLY A 245 8.35 -26.27 25.58
C GLY A 245 8.40 -25.31 24.41
N ILE A 246 7.87 -24.11 24.63
CA ILE A 246 7.80 -23.00 23.68
C ILE A 246 8.75 -21.90 24.18
N LYS A 247 9.54 -21.31 23.28
CA LYS A 247 10.32 -20.10 23.54
C LYS A 247 9.44 -18.87 23.35
N LEU A 248 9.53 -17.92 24.27
CA LEU A 248 8.87 -16.62 24.17
C LEU A 248 9.76 -15.68 23.33
N ARG A 249 9.19 -15.01 22.32
CA ARG A 249 9.95 -14.20 21.34
C ARG A 249 9.90 -12.70 21.62
N GLY A 250 11.03 -12.07 21.31
CA GLY A 250 11.25 -10.65 21.09
C GLY A 250 12.72 -10.49 20.70
N ASP A 251 13.05 -9.62 19.74
CA ASP A 251 14.42 -9.52 19.21
C ASP A 251 15.40 -9.09 20.30
N TYR A 252 16.17 -10.06 20.81
CA TYR A 252 17.04 -9.95 21.98
C TYR A 252 16.32 -9.52 23.28
N LYS A 253 15.05 -9.91 23.47
CA LYS A 253 14.27 -9.55 24.68
C LYS A 253 13.63 -10.74 25.38
N ARG A 254 13.70 -10.72 26.73
CA ARG A 254 13.02 -11.66 27.64
C ARG A 254 11.64 -11.10 28.01
N MET A 255 10.71 -11.95 28.44
CA MET A 255 9.32 -11.53 28.71
C MET A 255 9.00 -11.41 30.20
N ASP A 256 8.37 -10.31 30.59
CA ASP A 256 7.78 -10.15 31.93
C ASP A 256 6.34 -10.68 31.93
N LEU A 257 6.13 -11.74 32.70
CA LEU A 257 4.86 -12.40 32.97
C LEU A 257 4.46 -12.22 34.46
N SER A 258 4.95 -11.17 35.12
CA SER A 258 4.70 -10.91 36.54
C SER A 258 3.28 -10.50 36.83
N ASP A 259 2.69 -9.65 35.99
CA ASP A 259 1.35 -9.11 36.23
C ASP A 259 0.25 -9.96 35.61
N ALA A 260 0.60 -10.96 34.80
CA ALA A 260 -0.31 -12.04 34.43
C ALA A 260 -0.74 -12.83 35.68
N GLU A 261 -2.03 -13.16 35.79
CA GLU A 261 -2.59 -13.92 36.91
C GLU A 261 -2.76 -15.42 36.58
N GLU A 262 -2.98 -15.77 35.32
CA GLU A 262 -3.12 -17.15 34.84
C GLU A 262 -2.53 -17.41 33.45
N ILE A 263 -2.08 -18.66 33.23
CA ILE A 263 -1.63 -19.18 31.94
C ILE A 263 -2.64 -20.21 31.45
N ARG A 264 -3.19 -20.00 30.24
CA ARG A 264 -4.15 -20.90 29.59
C ARG A 264 -3.54 -21.62 28.41
N PHE A 265 -3.94 -22.88 28.23
CA PHE A 265 -3.58 -23.69 27.06
C PHE A 265 -4.49 -24.90 26.94
N TRP A 266 -4.58 -25.46 25.74
CA TRP A 266 -5.19 -26.76 25.49
C TRP A 266 -4.14 -27.86 25.56
N ILE A 267 -4.50 -28.99 26.18
CA ILE A 267 -3.65 -30.16 26.37
C ILE A 267 -4.40 -31.47 26.08
N ARG A 268 -3.72 -32.43 25.46
CA ARG A 268 -4.10 -33.86 25.47
C ARG A 268 -2.87 -34.75 25.63
N SER A 269 -3.09 -36.06 25.79
CA SER A 269 -2.00 -37.05 25.79
C SER A 269 -2.45 -38.40 25.24
N SER A 270 -1.57 -39.06 24.49
CA SER A 270 -1.76 -40.44 24.03
C SER A 270 -1.80 -41.49 25.15
N LEU A 271 -1.50 -41.14 26.41
CA LEU A 271 -1.67 -41.99 27.59
C LEU A 271 -2.62 -41.35 28.62
N ALA A 272 -3.71 -42.04 28.96
CA ALA A 272 -4.70 -41.53 29.92
C ALA A 272 -4.23 -41.66 31.38
N GLY A 273 -4.46 -40.60 32.17
CA GLY A 273 -4.11 -40.54 33.59
C GLY A 273 -2.69 -40.06 33.90
N VAL A 274 -2.00 -39.45 32.94
CA VAL A 274 -0.70 -38.80 33.13
C VAL A 274 -0.80 -37.50 33.91
N THR A 275 0.30 -37.09 34.55
CA THR A 275 0.42 -35.84 35.31
C THR A 275 1.65 -35.04 34.85
N PRO A 276 1.69 -34.53 33.61
CA PRO A 276 2.71 -33.58 33.18
C PRO A 276 2.69 -32.31 34.04
N GLU A 277 3.81 -31.60 34.10
CA GLU A 277 4.00 -30.40 34.92
C GLU A 277 4.23 -29.18 34.01
N LEU A 278 3.56 -28.06 34.28
CA LEU A 278 3.90 -26.76 33.68
C LEU A 278 5.07 -26.18 34.45
N SER A 279 6.10 -25.71 33.75
CA SER A 279 7.27 -25.07 34.34
C SER A 279 7.66 -23.82 33.55
N ALA A 280 7.76 -22.67 34.22
CA ALA A 280 8.35 -21.47 33.66
C ALA A 280 9.86 -21.42 33.97
N TYR A 281 10.67 -21.01 33.00
CA TYR A 281 12.11 -20.82 33.13
C TYR A 281 12.53 -19.45 32.62
N GLY A 282 13.19 -18.68 33.48
CA GLY A 282 14.04 -17.54 33.13
C GLY A 282 15.51 -17.85 33.39
N TRP A 283 16.42 -16.99 32.92
CA TRP A 283 17.87 -17.25 33.00
C TRP A 283 18.44 -17.19 34.43
N HIS A 284 17.83 -16.40 35.31
CA HIS A 284 18.18 -16.38 36.73
C HIS A 284 17.92 -17.74 37.38
N MET A 285 18.99 -18.48 37.71
CA MET A 285 18.95 -19.75 38.46
C MET A 285 18.55 -19.61 39.94
N GLY A 286 17.69 -18.63 40.26
CA GLY A 286 17.05 -18.45 41.56
C GLY A 286 15.81 -19.32 41.77
N GLY A 287 15.11 -19.71 40.70
CA GLY A 287 14.00 -20.63 40.78
C GLY A 287 13.25 -20.89 39.47
N SER A 288 13.39 -22.09 38.94
CA SER A 288 12.35 -22.71 38.11
C SER A 288 11.52 -23.65 38.99
N ALA A 289 10.19 -23.56 38.87
CA ALA A 289 9.26 -24.39 39.62
C ALA A 289 8.25 -25.05 38.68
N SER A 290 7.79 -26.23 39.07
CA SER A 290 6.96 -27.12 38.26
C SER A 290 5.64 -27.39 38.99
N VAL A 291 4.50 -27.19 38.32
CA VAL A 291 3.16 -27.43 38.90
C VAL A 291 2.39 -28.48 38.09
N PRO A 292 1.79 -29.53 38.70
CA PRO A 292 1.13 -30.59 37.94
C PRO A 292 -0.12 -30.10 37.19
N ILE A 293 -0.08 -30.14 35.86
CA ILE A 293 -1.14 -29.63 34.96
C ILE A 293 -2.49 -30.29 35.25
N ALA A 294 -2.47 -31.57 35.61
CA ALA A 294 -3.67 -32.34 35.96
C ALA A 294 -4.50 -31.76 37.14
N ASN A 295 -3.91 -30.90 37.99
CA ASN A 295 -4.64 -30.19 39.05
C ASN A 295 -5.53 -29.06 38.49
N TYR A 296 -5.19 -28.53 37.31
CA TYR A 296 -5.77 -27.32 36.71
C TYR A 296 -6.58 -27.62 35.44
N VAL A 297 -6.74 -28.89 35.09
CA VAL A 297 -7.53 -29.38 33.96
C VAL A 297 -8.98 -29.62 34.37
N THR A 298 -9.93 -29.11 33.59
CA THR A 298 -11.37 -29.30 33.84
C THR A 298 -11.74 -30.78 33.77
N GLY A 299 -11.97 -31.40 34.94
CA GLY A 299 -12.26 -32.83 35.09
C GLY A 299 -11.12 -33.67 35.70
N GLY A 300 -9.95 -33.07 35.95
CA GLY A 300 -8.86 -33.65 36.74
C GLY A 300 -8.19 -34.90 36.16
N ASN A 301 -8.35 -35.17 34.86
CA ASN A 301 -7.70 -36.27 34.15
C ASN A 301 -7.29 -35.79 32.76
N ILE A 302 -6.03 -36.01 32.38
CA ILE A 302 -5.53 -35.81 31.02
C ILE A 302 -5.66 -37.16 30.29
N ASP A 303 -6.16 -37.11 29.06
CA ASP A 303 -6.39 -38.26 28.18
C ASP A 303 -6.28 -37.82 26.71
N ALA A 304 -6.65 -38.69 25.76
CA ALA A 304 -6.49 -38.44 24.32
C ALA A 304 -7.48 -37.43 23.72
N ASN A 305 -8.35 -36.81 24.53
CA ASN A 305 -9.22 -35.70 24.11
C ASN A 305 -8.62 -34.37 24.59
N TRP A 306 -8.74 -33.33 23.77
CA TRP A 306 -8.39 -31.96 24.15
C TRP A 306 -9.11 -31.50 25.43
N ARG A 307 -8.35 -30.88 26.34
CA ARG A 307 -8.81 -30.25 27.59
C ARG A 307 -8.17 -28.87 27.73
N GLU A 308 -8.93 -27.88 28.18
CA GLU A 308 -8.35 -26.63 28.67
C GLU A 308 -7.70 -26.85 30.05
N ALA A 309 -6.51 -26.27 30.24
CA ALA A 309 -5.81 -26.12 31.50
C ALA A 309 -5.66 -24.62 31.82
N VAL A 310 -5.90 -24.23 33.07
CA VAL A 310 -5.86 -22.83 33.52
C VAL A 310 -5.00 -22.74 34.79
N VAL A 311 -3.73 -22.40 34.64
CA VAL A 311 -2.72 -22.47 35.70
C VAL A 311 -2.45 -21.08 36.30
N PRO A 312 -2.71 -20.84 37.59
CA PRO A 312 -2.43 -19.53 38.20
C PRO A 312 -0.93 -19.21 38.25
N VAL A 313 -0.54 -18.05 37.72
CA VAL A 313 0.83 -17.52 37.79
C VAL A 313 1.25 -17.29 39.25
N ALA A 314 0.30 -16.88 40.11
CA ALA A 314 0.51 -16.81 41.56
C ALA A 314 0.95 -18.15 42.18
N GLU A 315 0.52 -19.29 41.63
CA GLU A 315 0.92 -20.61 42.11
C GLU A 315 2.32 -21.00 41.61
N LEU A 316 2.69 -20.66 40.36
CA LEU A 316 4.08 -20.75 39.86
C LEU A 316 5.03 -19.92 40.74
N LYS A 317 4.71 -18.63 40.96
CA LYS A 317 5.45 -17.74 41.87
C LYS A 317 5.58 -18.32 43.28
N SER A 318 4.50 -18.89 43.84
CA SER A 318 4.51 -19.46 45.20
C SER A 318 5.41 -20.69 45.35
N ASN A 319 5.66 -21.44 44.27
CA ASN A 319 6.59 -22.57 44.25
C ASN A 319 8.03 -22.18 43.90
N GLY A 320 8.27 -20.93 43.49
CA GLY A 320 9.60 -20.33 43.32
C GLY A 320 9.91 -19.75 41.95
N CYS A 321 8.97 -19.75 40.98
CA CYS A 321 9.22 -19.12 39.68
C CYS A 321 9.42 -17.61 39.82
N LEU A 322 10.55 -17.12 39.33
CA LEU A 322 10.71 -15.74 38.88
C LEU A 322 9.97 -15.61 37.53
N MET A 323 9.07 -14.62 37.44
CA MET A 323 8.20 -14.40 36.27
C MET A 323 8.52 -13.09 35.53
N ASP A 324 9.46 -12.30 36.07
CA ASP A 324 9.96 -11.01 35.57
C ASP A 324 10.82 -11.13 34.30
N SER A 325 11.32 -12.34 34.01
CA SER A 325 12.27 -12.60 32.93
C SER A 325 12.12 -14.03 32.37
N VAL A 326 10.92 -14.43 31.94
CA VAL A 326 10.65 -15.77 31.39
C VAL A 326 11.14 -15.86 29.93
N GLU A 327 11.84 -16.94 29.61
CA GLU A 327 12.28 -17.29 28.25
C GLU A 327 11.53 -18.52 27.69
N TYR A 328 11.21 -19.49 28.56
CA TYR A 328 10.57 -20.75 28.15
C TYR A 328 9.42 -21.17 29.07
N LEU A 329 8.35 -21.70 28.45
CA LEU A 329 7.30 -22.47 29.12
C LEU A 329 7.40 -23.94 28.69
N TYR A 330 7.59 -24.87 29.64
CA TYR A 330 7.65 -26.31 29.39
C TYR A 330 6.42 -27.04 29.96
N PHE A 331 5.89 -27.98 29.19
CA PHE A 331 4.61 -28.67 29.42
C PHE A 331 4.80 -30.18 29.67
N GLY A 332 5.81 -30.56 30.46
CA GLY A 332 6.09 -31.96 30.74
C GLY A 332 7.19 -32.18 31.77
N LYS A 333 7.15 -33.39 32.36
CA LYS A 333 8.21 -34.07 33.12
C LYS A 333 7.71 -35.48 33.45
N GLY A 334 8.36 -36.57 33.06
CA GLY A 334 7.79 -37.88 33.38
C GLY A 334 8.36 -39.15 32.73
N GLU A 335 7.56 -40.21 32.79
CA GLU A 335 7.87 -41.52 32.21
C GLU A 335 7.73 -41.50 30.68
N ALA A 336 8.84 -41.79 29.98
CA ALA A 336 8.85 -41.89 28.51
C ALA A 336 7.86 -42.93 27.96
N ASN A 337 7.65 -42.89 26.63
CA ASN A 337 6.71 -43.71 25.83
C ASN A 337 5.24 -43.19 25.79
N HIS A 338 5.02 -41.88 25.91
CA HIS A 338 3.76 -41.21 25.55
C HIS A 338 4.03 -39.80 24.99
N THR A 339 3.06 -39.25 24.26
CA THR A 339 3.06 -37.84 23.81
C THR A 339 2.28 -36.96 24.80
N VAL A 340 2.68 -35.70 24.88
CA VAL A 340 1.88 -34.60 25.41
C VAL A 340 1.78 -33.56 24.31
N ASP A 341 0.55 -33.14 24.05
CA ASP A 341 0.16 -32.38 22.88
C ASP A 341 -0.41 -31.04 23.39
N ILE A 342 0.07 -29.90 22.90
CA ILE A 342 -0.25 -28.54 23.43
C ILE A 342 -0.71 -27.59 22.31
N ALA A 343 -1.70 -26.73 22.56
CA ALA A 343 -2.13 -25.68 21.62
C ALA A 343 -2.68 -24.43 22.33
N ASN A 344 -2.74 -23.29 21.63
CA ASN A 344 -3.42 -22.06 22.07
C ASN A 344 -2.94 -21.54 23.45
N VAL A 345 -1.65 -21.25 23.58
CA VAL A 345 -1.01 -20.78 24.82
C VAL A 345 -1.17 -19.27 24.99
N ARG A 346 -1.71 -18.82 26.14
CA ARG A 346 -2.03 -17.41 26.46
C ARG A 346 -1.69 -17.08 27.91
N CYS A 347 -1.29 -15.83 28.20
CA CYS A 347 -1.19 -15.30 29.57
C CYS A 347 -2.21 -14.18 29.77
N LEU A 348 -2.95 -14.21 30.87
CA LEU A 348 -4.11 -13.35 31.12
C LEU A 348 -4.13 -12.83 32.57
N GLU A 349 -4.74 -11.66 32.79
CA GLU A 349 -5.30 -11.26 34.09
C GLU A 349 -6.63 -12.00 34.33
N ALA A 350 -6.96 -12.32 35.59
CA ALA A 350 -8.03 -13.29 35.88
C ALA A 350 -9.47 -12.76 35.66
N ASP A 351 -9.61 -11.45 35.47
CA ASP A 351 -10.87 -10.78 35.11
C ASP A 351 -10.89 -10.31 33.62
N TRP A 352 -9.96 -10.77 32.76
CA TRP A 352 -9.96 -10.41 31.33
C TRP A 352 -11.22 -10.90 30.60
N VAL A 353 -12.01 -9.94 30.14
CA VAL A 353 -13.14 -10.11 29.22
C VAL A 353 -12.81 -9.30 27.98
N PRO A 354 -13.01 -9.80 26.75
CA PRO A 354 -12.77 -9.02 25.53
C PRO A 354 -13.56 -7.70 25.60
N PRO A 355 -12.92 -6.53 25.36
CA PRO A 355 -13.53 -5.25 25.64
C PRO A 355 -14.88 -5.01 24.97
N VAL A 356 -15.81 -4.46 25.74
CA VAL A 356 -16.92 -3.66 25.20
C VAL A 356 -16.47 -2.20 25.26
N ASP A 357 -16.88 -1.41 24.27
CA ASP A 357 -16.46 -0.02 24.07
C ASP A 357 -17.02 0.94 25.15
N ASP A 358 -16.22 1.17 26.19
CA ASP A 358 -16.49 2.03 27.35
C ASP A 358 -15.31 3.03 27.55
N GLY A 359 -14.90 3.74 26.49
CA GLY A 359 -13.67 4.56 26.48
C GLY A 359 -13.69 5.89 27.27
N ASP A 360 -12.52 6.27 27.81
CA ASP A 360 -12.12 7.68 28.05
C ASP A 360 -10.56 7.80 28.04
N VAL A 361 -10.05 9.01 27.76
CA VAL A 361 -8.65 9.30 27.38
C VAL A 361 -7.57 9.19 28.48
N ASP A 362 -6.35 8.72 28.13
CA ASP A 362 -5.24 9.62 27.75
C ASP A 362 -3.98 8.91 27.17
N SER A 363 -3.40 9.49 26.10
CA SER A 363 -2.01 9.28 25.60
C SER A 363 -1.53 7.93 25.01
N ALA A 364 -2.18 7.44 23.94
CA ALA A 364 -1.62 6.63 22.81
C ALA A 364 -0.98 5.23 23.07
N PRO A 365 -0.94 4.30 22.08
CA PRO A 365 -1.36 4.38 20.67
C PRO A 365 -2.78 3.81 20.42
N PRO A 366 -3.28 3.85 19.16
CA PRO A 366 -3.45 2.58 18.45
C PRO A 366 -3.18 2.63 16.93
N ILE A 367 -2.23 1.82 16.49
CA ILE A 367 -2.32 0.99 15.27
C ILE A 367 -1.88 -0.40 15.81
N PRO A 368 -2.74 -1.43 15.78
CA PRO A 368 -3.41 -1.89 14.56
C PRO A 368 -4.93 -2.08 14.66
N TYR A 369 -5.61 -1.73 13.56
CA TYR A 369 -6.80 -2.46 13.12
C TYR A 369 -6.40 -3.30 11.91
N THR A 370 -6.32 -4.61 12.08
CA THR A 370 -6.18 -5.56 10.97
C THR A 370 -7.42 -5.53 10.08
N SER A 371 -7.30 -6.00 8.84
CA SER A 371 -8.38 -5.93 7.84
C SER A 371 -9.60 -6.83 8.12
N GLU A 372 -9.64 -7.55 9.23
CA GLU A 372 -10.70 -8.53 9.47
C GLU A 372 -12.07 -7.93 9.81
N ALA A 373 -12.14 -6.80 10.54
CA ALA A 373 -13.39 -6.37 11.18
C ALA A 373 -14.53 -6.07 10.18
N TRP A 374 -14.22 -5.41 9.06
CA TRP A 374 -15.22 -5.14 8.00
C TRP A 374 -15.59 -6.42 7.22
N LEU A 375 -14.65 -7.35 7.10
CA LEU A 375 -14.86 -8.62 6.40
C LEU A 375 -15.77 -9.54 7.22
N GLN A 376 -15.49 -9.71 8.51
CA GLN A 376 -16.30 -10.46 9.46
C GLN A 376 -17.75 -9.94 9.53
N GLU A 377 -17.98 -8.62 9.41
CA GLU A 377 -19.34 -8.04 9.34
C GLU A 377 -20.11 -8.47 8.07
N LEU A 378 -19.45 -8.51 6.91
CA LEU A 378 -20.08 -8.89 5.63
C LEU A 378 -20.23 -10.41 5.46
N GLU A 379 -19.33 -11.20 6.06
CA GLU A 379 -19.36 -12.67 6.05
C GLU A 379 -20.28 -13.27 7.11
N GLY A 380 -20.43 -12.63 8.27
CA GLY A 380 -21.36 -13.05 9.32
C GLY A 380 -21.08 -14.45 9.87
N ASN A 381 -21.95 -15.42 9.55
CA ASN A 381 -21.79 -16.84 9.89
C ASN A 381 -21.51 -17.72 8.66
N ALA A 382 -21.23 -17.11 7.51
CA ALA A 382 -20.91 -17.78 6.25
C ALA A 382 -19.56 -17.25 5.72
N PRO A 383 -18.44 -17.60 6.38
CA PRO A 383 -17.12 -17.15 5.97
C PRO A 383 -16.75 -17.64 4.57
N ILE A 384 -15.85 -16.93 3.89
CA ILE A 384 -15.30 -17.41 2.62
C ILE A 384 -14.29 -18.53 2.86
N GLU A 385 -14.24 -19.49 1.94
CA GLU A 385 -13.17 -20.49 1.93
C GLU A 385 -11.81 -19.81 1.73
N ARG A 386 -10.86 -20.08 2.63
CA ARG A 386 -9.45 -19.67 2.53
C ARG A 386 -8.61 -20.90 2.17
N PRO A 387 -8.12 -21.04 0.92
CA PRO A 387 -7.28 -22.16 0.52
C PRO A 387 -5.95 -22.21 1.29
N LEU A 388 -5.44 -23.41 1.55
CA LEU A 388 -4.09 -23.62 2.05
C LEU A 388 -3.12 -23.73 0.87
N PHE A 389 -2.12 -22.84 0.83
CA PHE A 389 -1.13 -22.73 -0.23
C PHE A 389 0.26 -23.23 0.20
N SER A 390 1.12 -23.52 -0.78
CA SER A 390 2.56 -23.75 -0.60
C SER A 390 3.28 -23.49 -1.93
N GLY A 391 3.86 -22.29 -2.08
CA GLY A 391 4.46 -21.82 -3.35
C GLY A 391 3.43 -21.68 -4.49
N VAL A 392 2.18 -21.43 -4.13
CA VAL A 392 1.09 -21.05 -5.03
C VAL A 392 0.53 -19.75 -4.46
N GLU A 393 0.41 -18.73 -5.29
CA GLU A 393 0.07 -17.38 -4.83
C GLU A 393 -1.44 -17.18 -4.65
N GLN A 394 -2.23 -17.81 -5.53
CA GLN A 394 -3.67 -17.63 -5.55
C GLN A 394 -4.41 -18.78 -6.28
N LEU A 395 -5.66 -19.01 -5.87
CA LEU A 395 -6.59 -19.93 -6.52
C LEU A 395 -7.88 -19.20 -6.91
N LEU A 396 -8.05 -18.95 -8.20
CA LEU A 396 -9.26 -18.31 -8.73
C LEU A 396 -10.26 -19.39 -9.18
N VAL A 397 -11.19 -19.78 -8.32
CA VAL A 397 -12.27 -20.71 -8.69
C VAL A 397 -13.24 -20.04 -9.67
N LEU A 398 -13.57 -20.73 -10.78
CA LEU A 398 -14.50 -20.23 -11.80
C LEU A 398 -15.78 -21.06 -11.90
N SER A 399 -15.70 -22.36 -11.57
CA SER A 399 -16.85 -23.25 -11.41
C SER A 399 -16.42 -24.56 -10.74
N ASN A 400 -17.36 -25.49 -10.49
CA ASN A 400 -17.02 -26.85 -10.09
C ASN A 400 -16.20 -27.65 -11.14
N LYS A 401 -15.93 -27.07 -12.31
CA LYS A 401 -15.16 -27.68 -13.40
C LYS A 401 -13.88 -26.93 -13.79
N TRP A 402 -13.71 -25.70 -13.32
CA TRP A 402 -12.65 -24.79 -13.76
C TRP A 402 -12.09 -23.96 -12.62
N VAL A 403 -10.77 -23.95 -12.51
CA VAL A 403 -10.00 -23.10 -11.61
C VAL A 403 -8.83 -22.47 -12.36
N ILE A 404 -8.28 -21.38 -11.82
CA ILE A 404 -6.97 -20.87 -12.21
C ILE A 404 -6.04 -20.99 -11.00
N VAL A 405 -4.90 -21.63 -11.17
CA VAL A 405 -3.81 -21.66 -10.19
C VAL A 405 -2.77 -20.62 -10.61
N VAL A 406 -2.33 -19.78 -9.68
CA VAL A 406 -1.38 -18.69 -9.94
C VAL A 406 -0.06 -18.98 -9.21
N VAL A 407 1.06 -18.85 -9.91
CA VAL A 407 2.42 -19.06 -9.37
C VAL A 407 3.28 -17.87 -9.76
N ASP A 408 4.07 -17.33 -8.81
CA ASP A 408 5.16 -16.41 -9.11
C ASP A 408 6.41 -17.23 -9.52
N PRO A 409 6.93 -17.10 -10.74
CA PRO A 409 8.13 -17.80 -11.17
C PRO A 409 9.43 -17.08 -10.77
N PHE A 410 9.37 -15.94 -10.05
CA PHE A 410 10.54 -15.10 -9.84
C PHE A 410 11.66 -15.79 -9.05
N ASP A 411 11.36 -16.38 -7.90
CA ASP A 411 12.38 -16.99 -7.03
C ASP A 411 13.03 -18.24 -7.68
N ASP A 412 12.24 -19.09 -8.34
CA ASP A 412 12.76 -20.20 -9.17
C ASP A 412 13.74 -19.67 -10.24
N PHE A 413 13.37 -18.56 -10.89
CA PHE A 413 14.16 -17.93 -11.94
C PHE A 413 15.46 -17.32 -11.39
N VAL A 414 15.42 -16.64 -10.24
CA VAL A 414 16.62 -16.11 -9.56
C VAL A 414 17.55 -17.24 -9.14
N ALA A 415 17.02 -18.29 -8.50
CA ALA A 415 17.81 -19.44 -8.03
C ALA A 415 18.52 -20.17 -9.17
N GLU A 416 17.85 -20.36 -10.32
CA GLU A 416 18.47 -20.98 -11.50
C GLU A 416 19.43 -20.01 -12.24
N MET A 417 19.16 -18.70 -12.24
CA MET A 417 20.11 -17.70 -12.72
C MET A 417 21.40 -17.70 -11.88
N ASP A 418 21.30 -17.82 -10.56
CA ASP A 418 22.45 -18.01 -9.67
C ASP A 418 23.14 -19.36 -9.88
N LEU A 419 22.42 -20.45 -10.14
CA LEU A 419 23.03 -21.74 -10.47
C LEU A 419 23.86 -21.65 -11.76
N LEU A 420 23.36 -20.94 -12.77
CA LEU A 420 24.04 -20.75 -14.06
C LEU A 420 25.20 -19.74 -14.00
N THR A 421 25.14 -18.75 -13.10
CA THR A 421 26.17 -17.70 -12.92
C THR A 421 27.11 -17.95 -11.72
N SER A 422 26.88 -19.01 -10.94
CA SER A 422 27.58 -19.32 -9.68
C SER A 422 27.42 -18.27 -8.56
N GLY A 423 26.20 -17.71 -8.42
CA GLY A 423 25.85 -16.70 -7.42
C GLY A 423 26.09 -15.24 -7.85
N GLU A 424 26.76 -15.03 -8.99
CA GLU A 424 27.13 -13.69 -9.45
C GLU A 424 25.89 -12.85 -9.84
N TYR A 425 24.73 -13.46 -10.10
CA TYR A 425 23.50 -12.76 -10.47
C TYR A 425 22.91 -12.00 -9.27
N SER A 426 22.59 -12.68 -8.16
CA SER A 426 22.06 -12.02 -6.96
C SER A 426 23.09 -11.09 -6.29
N GLU A 427 24.38 -11.45 -6.28
CA GLU A 427 25.46 -10.52 -5.86
C GLU A 427 25.37 -9.19 -6.63
N THR A 428 25.11 -9.24 -7.94
CA THR A 428 25.05 -8.01 -8.75
C THR A 428 23.71 -7.28 -8.63
N MET A 429 22.61 -7.93 -8.24
CA MET A 429 21.37 -7.22 -7.90
C MET A 429 21.58 -6.37 -6.65
N ALA A 430 22.13 -6.96 -5.58
CA ALA A 430 22.51 -6.24 -4.38
C ALA A 430 23.53 -5.11 -4.67
N ASP A 431 24.51 -5.31 -5.58
CA ASP A 431 25.40 -4.24 -6.03
C ASP A 431 24.62 -3.05 -6.68
N VAL A 432 23.55 -3.31 -7.43
CA VAL A 432 22.74 -2.25 -8.06
C VAL A 432 21.93 -1.49 -7.02
N GLU A 433 21.31 -2.21 -6.08
CA GLU A 433 20.53 -1.63 -4.99
C GLU A 433 21.41 -0.77 -4.06
N ASP A 434 22.59 -1.26 -3.67
CA ASP A 434 23.59 -0.51 -2.90
C ASP A 434 24.12 0.72 -3.66
N ALA A 435 24.35 0.60 -4.97
CA ALA A 435 24.76 1.73 -5.80
C ALA A 435 23.64 2.78 -6.00
N ILE A 436 22.37 2.38 -5.92
CA ILE A 436 21.20 3.28 -5.93
C ILE A 436 21.04 3.98 -4.57
N ALA A 437 21.06 3.23 -3.47
CA ALA A 437 20.98 3.77 -2.11
C ALA A 437 22.13 4.74 -1.76
N ARG A 438 23.25 4.69 -2.51
CA ARG A 438 24.38 5.61 -2.40
C ARG A 438 24.44 6.70 -3.48
N GLU A 439 23.44 6.80 -4.37
CA GLU A 439 23.40 7.72 -5.53
C GLU A 439 24.58 7.57 -6.53
N HIS A 440 25.31 6.45 -6.49
CA HIS A 440 26.55 6.21 -7.25
C HIS A 440 26.28 5.91 -8.75
N GLN A 441 25.82 6.91 -9.51
CA GLN A 441 25.42 6.77 -10.92
C GLN A 441 26.43 6.06 -11.82
N THR A 442 27.74 6.23 -11.61
CA THR A 442 28.76 5.51 -12.40
C THR A 442 28.78 4.02 -12.16
N ASP A 443 28.47 3.61 -10.93
CA ASP A 443 28.63 2.25 -10.46
C ASP A 443 27.35 1.47 -10.82
N ILE A 444 26.17 2.09 -10.64
CA ILE A 444 24.87 1.58 -11.14
C ILE A 444 24.98 1.11 -12.59
N TRP A 445 25.58 1.91 -13.49
CA TRP A 445 25.74 1.53 -14.91
C TRP A 445 26.65 0.32 -15.11
N VAL A 446 27.65 0.10 -14.26
CA VAL A 446 28.53 -1.08 -14.32
C VAL A 446 27.77 -2.34 -13.89
N HIS A 447 27.08 -2.30 -12.75
CA HIS A 447 26.37 -3.45 -12.22
C HIS A 447 25.11 -3.78 -13.06
N ARG A 448 24.34 -2.78 -13.54
CA ARG A 448 23.29 -2.99 -14.55
C ARG A 448 23.83 -3.66 -15.83
N SER A 449 24.96 -3.20 -16.38
CA SER A 449 25.56 -3.80 -17.59
C SER A 449 25.98 -5.27 -17.37
N LYS A 450 26.42 -5.61 -16.15
CA LYS A 450 26.78 -6.97 -15.74
C LYS A 450 25.52 -7.87 -15.64
N LEU A 451 24.43 -7.38 -15.04
CA LEU A 451 23.12 -8.07 -15.00
C LEU A 451 22.51 -8.25 -16.39
N GLU A 452 22.59 -7.26 -17.27
CA GLU A 452 22.16 -7.39 -18.67
C GLU A 452 22.92 -8.51 -19.39
N LYS A 453 24.25 -8.56 -19.24
CA LYS A 453 25.08 -9.61 -19.84
C LYS A 453 24.71 -11.01 -19.32
N MET A 454 24.53 -11.16 -18.01
CA MET A 454 24.15 -12.46 -17.42
C MET A 454 22.76 -12.90 -17.88
N ARG A 455 21.76 -12.01 -17.88
CA ARG A 455 20.45 -12.28 -18.50
C ARG A 455 20.61 -12.67 -19.98
N TRP A 456 21.46 -12.00 -20.73
CA TRP A 456 21.68 -12.31 -22.15
C TRP A 456 22.23 -13.71 -22.40
N GLU A 457 23.14 -14.17 -21.54
CA GLU A 457 23.80 -15.47 -21.66
C GLU A 457 22.97 -16.62 -21.05
N HIS A 458 22.08 -16.34 -20.09
CA HIS A 458 21.42 -17.37 -19.28
C HIS A 458 19.89 -17.33 -19.17
N LEU A 459 19.19 -16.19 -19.39
CA LEU A 459 17.73 -16.02 -19.17
C LEU A 459 16.88 -17.15 -19.77
N VAL A 460 17.09 -17.46 -21.06
CA VAL A 460 16.31 -18.49 -21.77
C VAL A 460 16.60 -19.88 -21.22
N THR A 461 17.85 -20.16 -20.79
CA THR A 461 18.22 -21.45 -20.19
C THR A 461 17.63 -21.59 -18.79
N ALA A 462 17.67 -20.53 -17.96
CA ALA A 462 17.09 -20.57 -16.63
C ALA A 462 15.59 -20.89 -16.68
N ARG A 463 14.88 -20.17 -17.56
CA ARG A 463 13.45 -20.38 -17.81
C ARG A 463 13.12 -21.73 -18.43
N GLN A 464 14.05 -22.35 -19.16
CA GLN A 464 13.89 -23.71 -19.70
C GLN A 464 14.18 -24.81 -18.68
N ASN A 465 14.88 -24.51 -17.59
CA ASN A 465 15.22 -25.47 -16.53
C ASN A 465 14.19 -25.47 -15.38
N GLY A 466 13.51 -24.34 -15.13
CA GLY A 466 12.41 -24.22 -14.16
C GLY A 466 11.05 -24.75 -14.68
N SER A 467 10.00 -24.55 -13.87
CA SER A 467 8.65 -25.10 -14.10
C SER A 467 7.84 -24.42 -15.22
N GLU A 468 8.17 -23.17 -15.58
CA GLU A 468 7.45 -22.34 -16.57
C GLU A 468 7.06 -23.09 -17.89
N PRO A 469 7.95 -23.81 -18.60
CA PRO A 469 7.60 -24.57 -19.80
C PRO A 469 6.83 -25.87 -19.56
N LEU A 470 6.72 -26.33 -18.30
CA LEU A 470 6.00 -27.56 -17.93
C LEU A 470 4.54 -27.29 -17.54
N MET A 471 4.24 -26.11 -16.99
CA MET A 471 2.90 -25.67 -16.56
C MET A 471 1.78 -25.75 -17.62
N PRO A 472 2.01 -25.74 -18.94
CA PRO A 472 0.94 -26.00 -19.93
C PRO A 472 0.51 -27.47 -20.07
N ASN A 473 1.26 -28.43 -19.53
CA ASN A 473 1.00 -29.87 -19.73
C ASN A 473 0.09 -30.44 -18.63
N THR A 474 -0.70 -31.48 -18.93
CA THR A 474 -1.60 -32.10 -17.93
C THR A 474 -0.84 -32.96 -16.92
N ASP A 475 0.22 -33.62 -17.35
CA ASP A 475 1.04 -34.52 -16.52
C ASP A 475 1.92 -33.79 -15.49
N PHE A 476 2.02 -32.46 -15.56
CA PHE A 476 2.66 -31.62 -14.53
C PHE A 476 1.79 -31.40 -13.27
N TYR A 477 0.50 -31.82 -13.28
CA TYR A 477 -0.44 -31.61 -12.18
C TYR A 477 -1.07 -32.91 -11.69
N THR A 478 -1.00 -33.13 -10.37
CA THR A 478 -1.69 -34.19 -9.66
C THR A 478 -2.91 -33.63 -8.92
N LEU A 479 -4.10 -34.16 -9.23
CA LEU A 479 -5.37 -33.79 -8.61
C LEU A 479 -5.89 -34.93 -7.72
N SER A 480 -6.18 -34.63 -6.45
CA SER A 480 -6.66 -35.63 -5.47
C SER A 480 -7.77 -35.08 -4.56
N SER A 481 -8.47 -35.97 -3.85
CA SER A 481 -9.41 -35.62 -2.78
C SER A 481 -9.41 -36.68 -1.67
N THR A 482 -9.48 -36.21 -0.42
CA THR A 482 -9.65 -37.08 0.75
C THR A 482 -11.10 -37.53 0.97
N ASN A 483 -12.09 -36.84 0.39
CA ASN A 483 -13.51 -37.02 0.72
C ASN A 483 -14.48 -37.09 -0.49
N ASP A 484 -14.00 -36.95 -1.72
CA ASP A 484 -14.68 -37.32 -2.96
C ASP A 484 -14.10 -38.62 -3.56
N ALA A 485 -14.94 -39.66 -3.63
CA ALA A 485 -14.58 -40.96 -4.22
C ALA A 485 -14.20 -40.91 -5.72
N SER A 486 -14.52 -39.81 -6.40
CA SER A 486 -14.17 -39.56 -7.81
C SER A 486 -12.69 -39.21 -8.00
N TYR A 487 -12.01 -38.77 -6.93
CA TYR A 487 -10.60 -38.36 -6.87
C TYR A 487 -9.83 -39.13 -5.77
N ALA A 488 -10.36 -40.28 -5.34
CA ALA A 488 -9.71 -41.19 -4.39
C ALA A 488 -8.58 -42.05 -5.02
N VAL A 489 -8.23 -41.75 -6.27
CA VAL A 489 -7.00 -42.12 -6.97
C VAL A 489 -6.59 -40.86 -7.73
N ASP A 490 -5.30 -40.55 -7.70
CA ASP A 490 -4.70 -39.38 -8.32
C ASP A 490 -5.05 -39.27 -9.82
N LEU A 491 -5.43 -38.06 -10.28
CA LEU A 491 -5.83 -37.77 -11.66
C LEU A 491 -5.07 -36.57 -12.23
N GLU A 492 -4.82 -36.60 -13.54
CA GLU A 492 -4.44 -35.41 -14.31
C GLU A 492 -5.67 -34.52 -14.62
N PRO A 493 -5.48 -33.20 -14.87
CA PRO A 493 -6.46 -32.35 -15.54
C PRO A 493 -6.93 -32.91 -16.90
N SER A 494 -8.13 -32.51 -17.34
CA SER A 494 -8.55 -32.79 -18.73
C SER A 494 -7.86 -31.90 -19.76
N ARG A 495 -7.56 -30.66 -19.37
CA ARG A 495 -6.86 -29.63 -20.15
C ARG A 495 -6.19 -28.65 -19.19
N VAL A 496 -5.06 -28.09 -19.61
CA VAL A 496 -4.43 -26.91 -19.01
C VAL A 496 -4.04 -25.95 -20.13
N THR A 497 -4.08 -24.64 -19.86
CA THR A 497 -3.44 -23.60 -20.67
C THR A 497 -2.94 -22.48 -19.75
N THR A 498 -1.98 -21.66 -20.17
CA THR A 498 -1.30 -20.67 -19.31
C THR A 498 -1.34 -19.27 -19.90
N SER A 499 -1.44 -18.25 -19.04
CA SER A 499 -1.23 -16.84 -19.41
C SER A 499 -0.23 -16.17 -18.48
N LEU A 500 0.38 -15.08 -18.95
CA LEU A 500 1.39 -14.29 -18.23
C LEU A 500 0.80 -12.91 -17.94
N ILE A 501 0.69 -12.56 -16.66
CA ILE A 501 -0.05 -11.38 -16.20
C ILE A 501 0.88 -10.54 -15.32
N SER A 502 1.05 -9.26 -15.67
CA SER A 502 1.82 -8.30 -14.87
C SER A 502 1.04 -7.95 -13.62
N ASN A 503 1.66 -8.13 -12.45
CA ASN A 503 1.07 -7.72 -11.18
C ASN A 503 1.83 -6.53 -10.57
N ASP A 504 3.12 -6.37 -10.89
CA ASP A 504 3.92 -5.18 -10.53
C ASP A 504 4.97 -4.81 -11.58
N ASP A 505 5.71 -3.72 -11.39
CA ASP A 505 6.64 -3.18 -12.38
C ASP A 505 8.11 -3.61 -12.26
N SER A 506 8.59 -3.84 -11.04
CA SER A 506 9.98 -4.18 -10.73
C SER A 506 10.07 -4.90 -9.38
N VAL A 507 11.07 -5.78 -9.23
CA VAL A 507 11.30 -6.52 -7.98
C VAL A 507 12.38 -5.86 -7.10
N SER A 508 13.15 -4.93 -7.66
CA SER A 508 13.98 -4.02 -6.86
C SER A 508 14.23 -2.70 -7.60
N ALA A 509 14.57 -1.66 -6.83
CA ALA A 509 14.72 -0.30 -7.32
C ALA A 509 15.69 -0.24 -8.52
N GLY A 510 15.22 0.34 -9.63
CA GLY A 510 16.03 0.45 -10.85
C GLY A 510 16.31 -0.87 -11.57
N TYR A 511 15.63 -1.97 -11.25
CA TYR A 511 15.73 -3.22 -11.99
C TYR A 511 14.61 -3.36 -13.01
N ASP A 512 14.90 -3.14 -14.31
CA ASP A 512 13.94 -3.15 -15.42
C ASP A 512 13.25 -4.51 -15.75
N ALA A 513 13.21 -5.47 -14.81
CA ALA A 513 12.52 -6.75 -14.97
C ALA A 513 11.17 -6.76 -14.24
N VAL A 514 10.14 -7.19 -14.95
CA VAL A 514 8.73 -7.15 -14.52
C VAL A 514 8.40 -8.29 -13.53
N ARG A 515 7.62 -8.00 -12.48
CA ARG A 515 7.01 -9.04 -11.63
C ARG A 515 5.67 -9.49 -12.24
N TYR A 516 5.54 -10.79 -12.50
CA TYR A 516 4.38 -11.32 -13.22
C TYR A 516 4.03 -12.73 -12.74
N GLY A 517 2.73 -13.05 -12.69
CA GLY A 517 2.26 -14.40 -12.38
C GLY A 517 2.09 -15.26 -13.64
N ILE A 518 2.33 -16.56 -13.50
CA ILE A 518 1.87 -17.57 -14.45
C ILE A 518 0.50 -18.07 -13.99
N TYR A 519 -0.54 -17.80 -14.79
CA TYR A 519 -1.92 -18.15 -14.51
C TYR A 519 -2.30 -19.41 -15.29
N ALA A 520 -2.36 -20.56 -14.62
CA ALA A 520 -2.68 -21.86 -15.19
C ALA A 520 -4.18 -22.17 -15.09
N TYR A 521 -4.87 -22.21 -16.23
CA TYR A 521 -6.31 -22.45 -16.36
C TYR A 521 -6.58 -23.96 -16.47
N ILE A 522 -7.11 -24.58 -15.42
CA ILE A 522 -7.20 -26.03 -15.26
C ILE A 522 -8.65 -26.50 -15.42
N GLU A 523 -8.89 -27.45 -16.34
CA GLU A 523 -10.16 -28.19 -16.44
C GLU A 523 -10.11 -29.45 -15.56
N MET A 524 -10.92 -29.46 -14.50
CA MET A 524 -11.01 -30.60 -13.58
C MET A 524 -11.56 -31.84 -14.31
N PRO A 525 -11.04 -33.07 -14.09
CA PRO A 525 -11.40 -34.26 -14.87
C PRO A 525 -12.82 -34.76 -14.59
N GLN A 526 -13.23 -34.81 -13.33
CA GLN A 526 -14.65 -34.90 -12.96
C GLN A 526 -15.18 -33.50 -12.61
N ALA A 527 -16.43 -33.40 -12.19
CA ALA A 527 -16.94 -32.17 -11.59
C ALA A 527 -16.70 -32.25 -10.08
N MET A 528 -16.20 -31.17 -9.49
CA MET A 528 -16.11 -31.01 -8.04
C MET A 528 -17.52 -31.08 -7.45
N GLN A 529 -17.61 -31.70 -6.28
CA GLN A 529 -18.84 -31.87 -5.52
C GLN A 529 -18.88 -30.87 -4.38
N ASP A 530 -20.08 -30.39 -4.09
CA ASP A 530 -20.40 -29.49 -2.99
C ASP A 530 -19.97 -30.06 -1.63
N GLY A 531 -19.34 -29.23 -0.79
CA GLY A 531 -18.77 -29.59 0.50
C GLY A 531 -17.60 -30.58 0.43
N LYS A 532 -16.74 -30.52 -0.60
CA LYS A 532 -15.61 -31.46 -0.80
C LYS A 532 -14.26 -30.78 -0.93
N SER A 533 -13.23 -31.40 -0.32
CA SER A 533 -11.86 -30.89 -0.30
C SER A 533 -11.04 -31.49 -1.44
N TYR A 534 -10.37 -30.65 -2.20
CA TYR A 534 -9.51 -31.00 -3.33
C TYR A 534 -8.10 -30.46 -3.11
N THR A 535 -7.10 -31.18 -3.61
CA THR A 535 -5.71 -30.74 -3.63
C THR A 535 -5.19 -30.79 -5.06
N ILE A 536 -4.52 -29.72 -5.48
CA ILE A 536 -3.80 -29.59 -6.74
C ILE A 536 -2.31 -29.49 -6.38
N THR A 537 -1.53 -30.48 -6.77
CA THR A 537 -0.08 -30.53 -6.56
C THR A 537 0.62 -30.42 -7.92
N LEU A 538 1.64 -29.57 -7.99
CA LEU A 538 2.52 -29.40 -9.14
C LEU A 538 3.72 -30.35 -8.99
N ASP A 539 4.30 -30.78 -10.10
CA ASP A 539 5.42 -31.75 -10.12
C ASP A 539 6.72 -31.22 -9.48
N ASP A 540 6.83 -29.90 -9.25
CA ASP A 540 7.92 -29.26 -8.49
C ASP A 540 7.69 -29.25 -6.96
N GLY A 541 6.53 -29.76 -6.50
CA GLY A 541 6.17 -29.88 -5.09
C GLY A 541 5.29 -28.75 -4.54
N LYS A 542 5.02 -27.70 -5.33
CA LYS A 542 4.06 -26.64 -4.98
C LYS A 542 2.64 -27.21 -4.92
N TYR A 543 1.77 -26.66 -4.08
CA TYR A 543 0.38 -27.12 -4.03
C TYR A 543 -0.60 -26.06 -3.51
N VAL A 544 -1.88 -26.30 -3.81
CA VAL A 544 -3.02 -25.67 -3.14
C VAL A 544 -4.05 -26.72 -2.73
N SER A 545 -4.59 -26.60 -1.51
CA SER A 545 -5.69 -27.42 -0.99
C SER A 545 -6.86 -26.52 -0.57
N PHE A 546 -8.09 -26.89 -0.97
CA PHE A 546 -9.29 -26.07 -0.76
C PHE A 546 -10.55 -26.93 -0.73
N VAL A 547 -11.60 -26.44 -0.08
CA VAL A 547 -12.96 -26.95 -0.21
C VAL A 547 -13.66 -26.27 -1.40
N PHE A 548 -14.29 -27.06 -2.25
CA PHE A 548 -15.34 -26.58 -3.15
C PHE A 548 -16.70 -26.76 -2.45
N ASP A 549 -17.36 -25.64 -2.17
CA ASP A 549 -18.63 -25.53 -1.47
C ASP A 549 -19.41 -24.35 -2.05
N ASP A 550 -20.67 -24.58 -2.46
CA ASP A 550 -21.49 -23.56 -3.12
C ASP A 550 -21.90 -22.40 -2.16
N ASP A 551 -21.68 -22.54 -0.83
CA ASP A 551 -21.92 -21.53 0.21
C ASP A 551 -20.65 -20.88 0.79
N ALA A 552 -19.44 -21.41 0.54
CA ALA A 552 -18.18 -20.83 1.03
C ALA A 552 -17.19 -20.40 -0.07
N THR A 553 -17.10 -21.14 -1.19
CA THR A 553 -16.08 -20.89 -2.21
C THR A 553 -16.44 -19.71 -3.12
N VAL A 554 -15.69 -18.62 -3.04
CA VAL A 554 -15.89 -17.45 -3.90
C VAL A 554 -15.49 -17.78 -5.35
N ALA A 555 -16.49 -17.83 -6.23
CA ALA A 555 -16.33 -18.02 -7.65
C ALA A 555 -16.10 -16.68 -8.35
N ARG A 556 -14.87 -16.42 -8.81
CA ARG A 556 -14.48 -15.21 -9.54
C ARG A 556 -15.22 -15.02 -10.88
N SER A 557 -15.95 -16.04 -11.34
CA SER A 557 -16.88 -15.96 -12.47
C SER A 557 -18.19 -15.23 -12.15
N ILE A 558 -18.56 -15.07 -10.87
CA ILE A 558 -19.76 -14.35 -10.41
C ILE A 558 -19.36 -12.92 -10.03
N LYS A 559 -19.80 -11.95 -10.82
CA LYS A 559 -19.49 -10.52 -10.64
C LYS A 559 -20.71 -9.74 -10.16
N ILE A 560 -20.47 -8.85 -9.21
CA ILE A 560 -21.46 -8.03 -8.51
C ILE A 560 -20.98 -6.58 -8.41
N ASN A 561 -21.87 -5.66 -8.02
CA ASN A 561 -21.41 -4.45 -7.34
C ASN A 561 -20.86 -4.88 -5.96
N GLN A 562 -19.56 -4.75 -5.75
CA GLN A 562 -18.89 -5.21 -4.52
C GLN A 562 -19.20 -4.33 -3.30
N VAL A 563 -19.76 -3.14 -3.51
CA VAL A 563 -20.22 -2.25 -2.43
C VAL A 563 -21.64 -2.63 -1.97
N GLY A 564 -22.52 -3.00 -2.89
CA GLY A 564 -23.90 -3.39 -2.57
C GLY A 564 -24.97 -2.91 -3.54
N TYR A 565 -26.23 -2.99 -3.11
CA TYR A 565 -27.40 -2.63 -3.91
C TYR A 565 -28.47 -1.91 -3.06
N GLN A 566 -29.05 -0.82 -3.58
CA GLN A 566 -30.17 -0.12 -2.94
C GLN A 566 -31.48 -0.89 -3.09
N GLU A 567 -32.46 -0.69 -2.19
CA GLU A 567 -33.62 -1.59 -2.07
C GLU A 567 -34.48 -1.62 -3.35
N GLY A 568 -34.65 -2.82 -3.94
CA GLY A 568 -35.57 -3.05 -5.06
C GLY A 568 -35.32 -2.24 -6.33
N LYS A 569 -34.16 -1.60 -6.51
CA LYS A 569 -33.84 -0.83 -7.72
C LYS A 569 -33.80 -1.75 -8.94
N SER A 570 -34.34 -1.28 -10.08
CA SER A 570 -34.34 -2.03 -11.34
C SER A 570 -32.98 -2.03 -12.07
N SER A 571 -31.94 -1.50 -11.43
CA SER A 571 -30.53 -1.60 -11.81
C SER A 571 -29.80 -2.75 -11.11
N ASN A 572 -30.44 -3.40 -10.11
CA ASN A 572 -29.83 -4.44 -9.30
C ASN A 572 -29.58 -5.72 -10.11
N TYR A 573 -28.39 -5.81 -10.68
CA TYR A 573 -27.93 -6.91 -11.52
C TYR A 573 -26.59 -7.45 -11.06
N ALA A 574 -26.46 -8.77 -11.13
CA ALA A 574 -25.19 -9.49 -11.05
C ALA A 574 -24.96 -10.27 -12.35
N TYR A 575 -23.75 -10.77 -12.55
CA TYR A 575 -23.33 -11.41 -13.80
C TYR A 575 -22.56 -12.71 -13.54
N VAL A 576 -22.71 -13.69 -14.43
CA VAL A 576 -21.95 -14.95 -14.39
C VAL A 576 -21.32 -15.23 -15.76
N GLY A 577 -20.00 -15.45 -15.76
CA GLY A 577 -19.19 -15.68 -16.97
C GLY A 577 -17.69 -15.63 -16.65
N ALA A 578 -16.85 -16.20 -17.51
CA ALA A 578 -15.41 -15.96 -17.51
C ALA A 578 -14.81 -16.25 -18.89
N TYR A 579 -13.58 -15.80 -19.11
CA TYR A 579 -12.76 -16.10 -20.29
C TYR A 579 -11.67 -17.11 -19.91
N LEU A 580 -11.49 -18.16 -20.71
CA LEU A 580 -10.56 -19.27 -20.48
C LEU A 580 -9.45 -19.29 -21.54
N GLN A 581 -8.94 -18.10 -21.92
CA GLN A 581 -7.88 -17.93 -22.91
C GLN A 581 -8.22 -18.62 -24.24
N GLU A 582 -7.37 -19.54 -24.73
CA GLU A 582 -7.60 -20.27 -25.98
C GLU A 582 -8.81 -21.24 -25.93
N PHE A 583 -9.30 -21.60 -24.74
CA PHE A 583 -10.51 -22.42 -24.59
C PHE A 583 -11.81 -21.62 -24.75
N GLY A 584 -11.74 -20.29 -24.85
CA GLY A 584 -12.89 -19.42 -25.11
C GLY A 584 -13.73 -19.13 -23.86
N PRO A 585 -15.06 -18.96 -23.99
CA PRO A 585 -15.92 -18.64 -22.85
C PRO A 585 -16.13 -19.83 -21.90
N LEU A 586 -16.23 -19.55 -20.60
CA LEU A 586 -16.55 -20.52 -19.56
C LEU A 586 -17.85 -21.30 -19.86
N PRO A 587 -17.83 -22.65 -19.89
CA PRO A 587 -19.04 -23.45 -20.00
C PRO A 587 -19.96 -23.30 -18.78
N LEU A 588 -21.15 -22.73 -19.01
CA LEU A 588 -22.18 -22.46 -18.02
C LEU A 588 -23.54 -23.08 -18.38
N ASP A 589 -23.54 -24.19 -19.12
CA ASP A 589 -24.79 -24.87 -19.54
C ASP A 589 -25.54 -25.54 -18.36
N GLN A 590 -24.90 -25.66 -17.20
CA GLN A 590 -25.47 -26.04 -15.91
C GLN A 590 -26.24 -24.91 -15.21
N LEU A 591 -25.95 -23.64 -15.54
CA LEU A 591 -26.59 -22.48 -14.93
C LEU A 591 -28.09 -22.47 -15.22
N SER A 592 -28.88 -22.72 -14.19
CA SER A 592 -30.33 -22.92 -14.29
C SER A 592 -31.13 -22.19 -13.21
N THR A 593 -30.49 -21.97 -12.05
CA THR A 593 -31.02 -21.31 -10.85
C THR A 593 -29.90 -20.57 -10.10
N PHE A 594 -30.27 -19.55 -9.34
CA PHE A 594 -29.42 -18.92 -8.32
C PHE A 594 -30.25 -18.64 -7.05
N ASP A 595 -29.58 -18.64 -5.91
CA ASP A 595 -30.11 -18.19 -4.63
C ASP A 595 -29.39 -16.91 -4.20
N VAL A 596 -30.04 -16.07 -3.41
CA VAL A 596 -29.40 -15.05 -2.58
C VAL A 596 -29.56 -15.48 -1.13
N VAL A 597 -28.44 -15.64 -0.45
CA VAL A 597 -28.34 -16.21 0.89
C VAL A 597 -27.87 -15.13 1.86
N ASP A 598 -28.52 -15.05 3.01
CA ASP A 598 -28.21 -14.17 4.13
C ASP A 598 -26.93 -14.62 4.84
N SER A 599 -25.88 -13.80 4.81
CA SER A 599 -24.56 -14.11 5.40
C SER A 599 -24.65 -14.40 6.90
N GLY A 600 -25.56 -13.73 7.62
CA GLY A 600 -25.72 -13.87 9.06
C GLY A 600 -26.47 -15.13 9.49
N THR A 601 -27.35 -15.68 8.65
CA THR A 601 -28.28 -16.77 9.04
C THR A 601 -28.28 -18.00 8.13
N GLY A 602 -27.58 -17.96 6.99
CA GLY A 602 -27.62 -19.02 5.97
C GLY A 602 -28.99 -19.19 5.30
N ALA A 603 -29.88 -18.20 5.45
CA ALA A 603 -31.24 -18.27 4.94
C ALA A 603 -31.33 -17.82 3.48
N VAL A 604 -32.00 -18.60 2.62
CA VAL A 604 -32.30 -18.18 1.24
C VAL A 604 -33.42 -17.13 1.26
N MET A 605 -33.06 -15.88 0.98
CA MET A 605 -33.96 -14.71 1.05
C MET A 605 -34.56 -14.36 -0.31
N TYR A 606 -33.86 -14.67 -1.40
CA TYR A 606 -34.36 -14.49 -2.78
C TYR A 606 -33.84 -15.62 -3.69
N GLN A 607 -34.56 -15.90 -4.78
CA GLN A 607 -34.22 -16.96 -5.73
C GLN A 607 -34.57 -16.54 -7.16
N GLY A 608 -33.86 -17.07 -8.17
CA GLY A 608 -34.22 -16.90 -9.57
C GLY A 608 -33.73 -18.01 -10.50
N SER A 609 -34.24 -18.03 -11.73
CA SER A 609 -34.01 -19.11 -12.70
C SER A 609 -34.12 -18.64 -14.15
N LEU A 610 -33.76 -19.50 -15.12
CA LEU A 610 -34.17 -19.29 -16.52
C LEU A 610 -35.68 -19.48 -16.73
N ALA A 611 -36.37 -20.21 -15.84
CA ALA A 611 -37.78 -20.58 -16.02
C ALA A 611 -38.76 -19.46 -15.64
N ASP A 612 -38.38 -18.60 -14.70
CA ASP A 612 -39.10 -17.36 -14.34
C ASP A 612 -38.49 -16.09 -14.98
N GLY A 613 -37.42 -16.24 -15.77
CA GLY A 613 -36.81 -15.17 -16.57
C GLY A 613 -35.78 -14.32 -15.84
N LYS A 614 -35.49 -14.60 -14.57
CA LYS A 614 -34.50 -13.86 -13.76
C LYS A 614 -33.05 -14.17 -14.12
N ILE A 615 -32.79 -15.24 -14.87
CA ILE A 615 -31.51 -15.50 -15.52
C ILE A 615 -31.67 -15.24 -17.01
N THR A 616 -30.89 -14.31 -17.55
CA THR A 616 -30.91 -13.93 -18.98
C THR A 616 -29.51 -13.99 -19.57
N LEU A 617 -29.31 -14.79 -20.62
CA LEU A 617 -28.10 -14.72 -21.45
C LEU A 617 -28.06 -13.35 -22.15
N ARG A 618 -27.06 -12.53 -21.85
CA ARG A 618 -26.87 -11.19 -22.43
C ARG A 618 -25.82 -11.16 -23.55
N ASP A 619 -24.84 -12.05 -23.49
CA ASP A 619 -23.77 -12.12 -24.48
C ASP A 619 -23.30 -13.56 -24.71
N ASP A 620 -22.85 -13.84 -25.92
CA ASP A 620 -22.30 -15.13 -26.36
C ASP A 620 -21.13 -14.82 -27.30
N ALA A 621 -20.06 -14.25 -26.69
CA ALA A 621 -18.87 -13.70 -27.32
C ALA A 621 -19.08 -12.54 -28.34
N SER A 622 -19.70 -11.42 -27.92
CA SER A 622 -19.77 -10.20 -28.75
C SER A 622 -18.39 -9.71 -29.19
N LEU A 623 -18.34 -9.20 -30.42
CA LEU A 623 -17.22 -8.45 -30.98
C LEU A 623 -17.51 -6.94 -30.99
N MET A 624 -16.45 -6.14 -31.07
CA MET A 624 -16.56 -4.70 -31.37
C MET A 624 -17.26 -4.47 -32.73
N ASP A 625 -18.00 -3.38 -32.86
CA ASP A 625 -18.61 -2.98 -34.14
C ASP A 625 -17.55 -2.31 -35.01
N ALA A 626 -17.60 -2.51 -36.33
CA ALA A 626 -16.68 -1.81 -37.24
C ALA A 626 -16.94 -0.28 -37.25
N SER A 627 -15.86 0.49 -37.25
CA SER A 627 -15.87 1.92 -37.57
C SER A 627 -16.18 2.19 -39.05
N ASP A 628 -16.68 3.39 -39.36
CA ASP A 628 -17.18 3.75 -40.70
C ASP A 628 -16.07 3.94 -41.77
N ASP A 629 -14.79 3.91 -41.38
CA ASP A 629 -13.61 4.04 -42.27
C ASP A 629 -13.02 2.67 -42.70
N ASP A 630 -13.53 1.55 -42.15
CA ASP A 630 -13.06 0.20 -42.43
C ASP A 630 -13.91 -0.50 -43.52
N ASP A 631 -13.31 -1.36 -44.35
CA ASP A 631 -14.04 -2.07 -45.42
C ASP A 631 -14.73 -3.37 -44.94
N GLY A 632 -14.52 -3.75 -43.67
CA GLY A 632 -15.11 -4.90 -43.01
C GLY A 632 -14.39 -6.22 -43.27
N SER A 633 -13.13 -6.17 -43.72
CA SER A 633 -12.34 -7.38 -44.02
C SER A 633 -11.53 -7.92 -42.83
N GLU A 634 -11.20 -7.10 -41.83
CA GLU A 634 -10.41 -7.52 -40.66
C GLU A 634 -11.26 -8.10 -39.50
N PRO A 635 -10.78 -9.12 -38.78
CA PRO A 635 -11.50 -9.73 -37.67
C PRO A 635 -11.48 -8.84 -36.41
N ARG A 636 -12.65 -8.40 -35.95
CA ARG A 636 -12.80 -7.59 -34.73
C ARG A 636 -12.46 -8.41 -33.47
N PRO A 637 -11.79 -7.81 -32.46
CA PRO A 637 -11.57 -8.46 -31.17
C PRO A 637 -12.89 -8.66 -30.42
N SER A 638 -12.93 -9.66 -29.52
CA SER A 638 -14.05 -9.80 -28.60
C SER A 638 -14.07 -8.66 -27.58
N MET A 639 -15.26 -8.31 -27.10
CA MET A 639 -15.41 -7.30 -26.05
C MET A 639 -14.95 -7.83 -24.69
N ASN A 640 -15.34 -9.07 -24.33
CA ASN A 640 -15.13 -9.66 -23.00
C ASN A 640 -14.64 -11.12 -23.02
N GLY A 641 -14.82 -11.86 -24.12
CA GLY A 641 -14.47 -13.28 -24.24
C GLY A 641 -15.47 -14.25 -23.58
N GLU A 642 -16.68 -13.81 -23.21
CA GLU A 642 -17.58 -14.53 -22.29
C GLU A 642 -18.92 -14.96 -22.92
N LYS A 643 -19.49 -16.01 -22.33
CA LYS A 643 -20.90 -16.38 -22.43
C LYS A 643 -21.61 -15.83 -21.19
N LEU A 644 -22.03 -14.57 -21.27
CA LEU A 644 -22.41 -13.75 -20.12
C LEU A 644 -23.88 -13.89 -19.77
N TYR A 645 -24.18 -14.36 -18.57
CA TYR A 645 -25.53 -14.38 -18.01
C TYR A 645 -25.71 -13.23 -17.01
N GLN A 646 -26.84 -12.52 -17.07
CA GLN A 646 -27.28 -11.54 -16.09
C GLN A 646 -28.29 -12.21 -15.12
N LEU A 647 -28.11 -11.98 -13.83
CA LEU A 647 -29.01 -12.35 -12.75
C LEU A 647 -29.82 -11.10 -12.33
N ASP A 648 -31.15 -11.21 -12.26
CA ASP A 648 -32.05 -10.12 -11.88
C ASP A 648 -32.35 -10.13 -10.38
N LEU A 649 -31.80 -9.14 -9.67
CA LEU A 649 -31.96 -8.95 -8.22
C LEU A 649 -33.00 -7.88 -7.89
N THR A 650 -33.74 -7.32 -8.87
CA THR A 650 -34.73 -6.25 -8.67
C THR A 650 -35.81 -6.59 -7.63
N GLY A 651 -36.06 -7.88 -7.38
CA GLY A 651 -37.02 -8.33 -6.36
C GLY A 651 -36.46 -8.45 -4.94
N LEU A 652 -35.18 -8.15 -4.71
CA LEU A 652 -34.54 -8.14 -3.40
C LEU A 652 -34.78 -6.78 -2.71
N THR A 653 -35.57 -6.81 -1.64
CA THR A 653 -36.15 -5.64 -0.94
C THR A 653 -36.15 -5.85 0.58
N THR A 654 -35.09 -6.48 1.09
CA THR A 654 -34.89 -6.69 2.52
C THR A 654 -33.44 -6.31 2.80
N PRO A 655 -33.19 -5.34 3.70
CA PRO A 655 -31.82 -4.99 4.06
C PRO A 655 -31.10 -6.12 4.82
N GLY A 656 -29.80 -6.23 4.59
CA GLY A 656 -28.93 -7.23 5.18
C GLY A 656 -27.64 -7.45 4.38
N ASN A 657 -26.77 -8.32 4.89
CA ASN A 657 -25.54 -8.75 4.22
C ASN A 657 -25.80 -10.10 3.53
N TYR A 658 -25.45 -10.19 2.25
CA TYR A 658 -25.88 -11.27 1.36
C TYR A 658 -24.74 -11.77 0.47
N TYR A 659 -24.85 -13.00 -0.02
CA TYR A 659 -24.10 -13.49 -1.17
C TYR A 659 -25.03 -14.20 -2.16
N ILE A 660 -24.63 -14.27 -3.43
CA ILE A 660 -25.32 -15.05 -4.46
C ILE A 660 -24.68 -16.42 -4.53
N ARG A 661 -25.46 -17.49 -4.30
CA ARG A 661 -25.07 -18.88 -4.54
C ARG A 661 -25.54 -19.33 -5.92
N VAL A 662 -24.66 -19.95 -6.70
CA VAL A 662 -24.97 -20.55 -7.99
C VAL A 662 -24.54 -22.03 -7.98
N PRO A 663 -25.48 -22.99 -7.91
CA PRO A 663 -25.14 -24.40 -7.74
C PRO A 663 -24.21 -24.97 -8.82
N GLY A 664 -23.11 -25.59 -8.39
CA GLY A 664 -22.05 -26.10 -9.26
C GLY A 664 -21.13 -25.00 -9.84
N VAL A 665 -21.18 -23.79 -9.30
CA VAL A 665 -20.29 -22.68 -9.68
C VAL A 665 -19.55 -22.12 -8.47
N GLY A 666 -20.21 -22.03 -7.30
CA GLY A 666 -19.74 -21.35 -6.10
C GLY A 666 -20.61 -20.14 -5.74
N ARG A 667 -20.09 -19.25 -4.88
CA ARG A 667 -20.75 -18.00 -4.47
C ARG A 667 -20.07 -16.74 -4.97
N SER A 668 -20.78 -15.61 -4.93
CA SER A 668 -20.16 -14.29 -5.02
C SER A 668 -19.39 -13.93 -3.75
N TRP A 669 -18.58 -12.87 -3.84
CA TRP A 669 -18.27 -12.02 -2.68
C TRP A 669 -19.55 -11.65 -1.90
N PRO A 670 -19.49 -11.46 -0.57
CA PRO A 670 -20.60 -10.89 0.16
C PRO A 670 -20.81 -9.41 -0.22
N PHE A 671 -22.03 -8.90 -0.03
CA PHE A 671 -22.43 -7.52 -0.33
C PHE A 671 -23.59 -7.07 0.54
N ARG A 672 -23.69 -5.77 0.81
CA ARG A 672 -24.83 -5.18 1.54
C ARG A 672 -26.00 -4.92 0.59
N VAL A 673 -27.22 -5.18 1.04
CA VAL A 673 -28.43 -4.54 0.50
C VAL A 673 -28.95 -3.60 1.56
N ASN A 674 -29.05 -2.33 1.21
CA ASN A 674 -29.62 -1.25 2.02
C ASN A 674 -29.71 -0.01 1.13
N ASP A 675 -30.57 0.96 1.46
CA ASP A 675 -30.56 2.24 0.74
C ASP A 675 -29.25 3.03 0.96
N ASP A 676 -28.47 2.71 2.01
CA ASP A 676 -27.24 3.39 2.43
C ASP A 676 -25.91 2.95 1.76
N VAL A 677 -25.97 2.07 0.76
CA VAL A 677 -24.76 1.39 0.27
C VAL A 677 -23.69 2.31 -0.32
N TYR A 678 -24.05 3.50 -0.82
CA TYR A 678 -23.08 4.38 -1.49
C TYR A 678 -22.32 5.33 -0.54
N GLY A 679 -22.70 5.43 0.74
CA GLY A 679 -22.05 6.35 1.69
C GLY A 679 -20.57 6.03 1.94
N GLU A 680 -20.24 4.77 2.24
CA GLU A 680 -18.85 4.34 2.47
C GLU A 680 -17.96 4.50 1.23
N ALA A 681 -18.53 4.25 0.04
CA ALA A 681 -17.83 4.45 -1.22
C ALA A 681 -17.61 5.94 -1.50
N PHE A 682 -18.58 6.81 -1.23
CA PHE A 682 -18.42 8.27 -1.32
C PHE A 682 -17.33 8.77 -0.35
N TYR A 683 -17.38 8.33 0.91
CA TYR A 683 -16.35 8.63 1.91
C TYR A 683 -14.97 8.20 1.40
N THR A 684 -14.82 6.94 0.97
CA THR A 684 -13.54 6.40 0.49
C THR A 684 -13.03 7.19 -0.72
N ALA A 685 -13.88 7.53 -1.70
CA ALA A 685 -13.48 8.35 -2.84
C ALA A 685 -13.05 9.78 -2.45
N MET A 686 -13.71 10.38 -1.45
CA MET A 686 -13.27 11.65 -0.86
C MET A 686 -11.97 11.52 -0.04
N ARG A 687 -11.68 10.34 0.55
CA ARG A 687 -10.40 10.11 1.23
C ARG A 687 -9.21 10.15 0.27
N GLY A 688 -9.32 9.51 -0.90
CA GLY A 688 -8.29 9.60 -1.95
C GLY A 688 -8.03 11.04 -2.38
N LEU A 689 -9.05 11.92 -2.37
CA LEU A 689 -8.87 13.34 -2.61
C LEU A 689 -8.15 14.07 -1.46
N TYR A 690 -8.51 13.78 -0.20
CA TYR A 690 -7.80 14.28 0.97
C TYR A 690 -6.31 13.88 0.96
N HIS A 691 -5.98 12.64 0.59
CA HIS A 691 -4.60 12.17 0.52
C HIS A 691 -3.77 12.93 -0.54
N GLN A 692 -4.41 13.28 -1.65
CA GLN A 692 -3.82 14.14 -2.70
C GLN A 692 -3.62 15.61 -2.27
N ARG A 693 -4.05 16.06 -1.08
CA ARG A 693 -3.87 17.48 -0.67
C ARG A 693 -2.40 17.92 -0.80
N ALA A 694 -2.21 18.94 -1.64
CA ALA A 694 -0.89 19.44 -1.99
C ALA A 694 -0.32 20.32 -0.88
N SER A 695 1.01 20.26 -0.71
CA SER A 695 1.74 21.04 0.29
C SER A 695 1.18 20.86 1.72
N PHE A 696 0.68 19.65 2.01
CA PHE A 696 -0.05 19.25 3.22
C PHE A 696 0.61 18.02 3.89
N ALA A 697 0.38 17.82 5.20
CA ALA A 697 0.83 16.63 5.94
C ALA A 697 -0.34 15.66 6.15
N LEU A 698 -0.12 14.37 5.91
CA LEU A 698 -1.10 13.33 6.22
C LEU A 698 -0.77 12.77 7.60
N GLU A 699 -1.64 13.03 8.58
CA GLU A 699 -1.40 12.74 10.01
C GLU A 699 -2.17 11.51 10.47
N ALA A 700 -1.57 10.71 11.37
CA ALA A 700 -2.09 9.41 11.83
C ALA A 700 -3.53 9.46 12.37
N GLN A 701 -3.93 10.58 12.98
CA GLN A 701 -5.28 10.81 13.52
C GLN A 701 -6.38 10.90 12.44
N TYR A 702 -6.01 11.08 11.17
CA TYR A 702 -6.94 11.12 10.03
C TYR A 702 -6.76 9.94 9.07
N THR A 703 -5.59 9.27 9.05
CA THR A 703 -5.24 8.26 8.05
C THR A 703 -4.05 7.41 8.49
N ALA A 704 -4.08 6.09 8.20
CA ALA A 704 -2.93 5.21 8.41
C ALA A 704 -1.77 5.49 7.41
N TRP A 705 -2.12 5.82 6.16
CA TRP A 705 -1.17 6.34 5.16
C TRP A 705 -0.75 7.75 5.57
N THR A 706 0.34 7.86 6.33
CA THR A 706 0.90 9.14 6.81
C THR A 706 1.98 9.67 5.88
N ARG A 707 2.18 10.99 5.84
CA ARG A 707 3.10 11.65 4.90
C ARG A 707 3.54 13.01 5.43
N PRO A 708 4.85 13.32 5.49
CA PRO A 708 5.34 14.65 5.83
C PRO A 708 4.81 15.78 4.92
N ARG A 709 4.96 17.02 5.38
CA ARG A 709 4.58 18.22 4.63
C ARG A 709 5.69 18.62 3.64
N TYR A 710 5.59 18.12 2.42
CA TYR A 710 6.47 18.50 1.31
C TYR A 710 6.02 19.78 0.60
N HIS A 711 6.81 20.23 -0.39
CA HIS A 711 6.49 21.34 -1.30
C HIS A 711 6.05 22.65 -0.59
N THR A 712 6.74 23.00 0.49
CA THR A 712 6.50 24.22 1.28
C THR A 712 7.25 25.46 0.78
N ASP A 713 8.10 25.31 -0.24
CA ASP A 713 8.98 26.37 -0.73
C ASP A 713 8.23 27.41 -1.60
N PRO A 714 8.68 28.67 -1.67
CA PRO A 714 7.89 29.74 -2.29
C PRO A 714 7.66 29.52 -3.80
N ILE A 715 6.40 29.50 -4.24
CA ILE A 715 6.08 29.29 -5.67
C ILE A 715 6.39 30.56 -6.46
N TYR A 716 7.21 30.41 -7.50
CA TYR A 716 7.75 31.48 -8.34
C TYR A 716 6.86 31.81 -9.56
N GLU A 717 7.33 32.73 -10.41
CA GLU A 717 6.65 33.19 -11.61
C GLU A 717 7.34 32.70 -12.90
N SER A 718 6.61 32.10 -13.85
CA SER A 718 7.16 31.65 -15.14
C SER A 718 6.43 32.24 -16.37
N GLN A 719 6.91 31.95 -17.58
CA GLN A 719 6.20 32.27 -18.83
C GLN A 719 5.25 31.16 -19.32
N MET A 720 5.08 30.05 -18.60
CA MET A 720 4.04 29.06 -18.88
C MET A 720 2.66 29.72 -18.90
N LEU A 721 1.71 29.21 -19.69
CA LEU A 721 0.30 29.62 -19.64
C LEU A 721 -0.57 28.46 -19.11
N PRO A 722 -1.70 28.74 -18.47
CA PRO A 722 -2.64 27.70 -18.06
C PRO A 722 -3.32 27.06 -19.28
N TYR A 723 -2.93 25.83 -19.56
CA TYR A 723 -3.34 25.04 -20.73
C TYR A 723 -4.79 24.54 -20.63
N TRP A 724 -5.49 24.52 -21.77
CA TRP A 724 -6.73 23.77 -21.97
C TRP A 724 -6.88 23.40 -23.47
N ALA A 725 -7.79 22.47 -23.80
CA ALA A 725 -7.82 21.74 -25.08
C ALA A 725 -7.70 22.57 -26.38
N ASP A 726 -8.34 23.74 -26.47
CA ASP A 726 -8.30 24.61 -27.66
C ASP A 726 -6.90 25.22 -27.92
N MET A 727 -6.09 25.36 -26.86
CA MET A 727 -4.73 25.91 -26.95
C MET A 727 -3.68 24.92 -27.50
N THR A 728 -4.03 23.66 -27.71
CA THR A 728 -3.14 22.59 -28.24
C THR A 728 -2.42 22.94 -29.54
N LYS A 729 -2.91 23.94 -30.30
CA LYS A 729 -2.32 24.41 -31.56
C LYS A 729 -2.01 25.92 -31.58
N ALA A 730 -2.18 26.60 -30.45
CA ALA A 730 -2.05 28.05 -30.33
C ALA A 730 -0.62 28.54 -30.01
N ILE A 731 0.26 27.67 -29.48
CA ILE A 731 1.70 27.92 -29.46
C ILE A 731 2.30 27.58 -30.83
N LEU A 732 2.98 28.56 -31.43
CA LEU A 732 3.70 28.40 -32.69
C LEU A 732 5.22 28.52 -32.48
N ASP A 733 6.00 27.81 -33.30
CA ASP A 733 7.46 27.97 -33.37
C ASP A 733 7.89 29.24 -34.14
N SER A 734 9.20 29.46 -34.20
CA SER A 734 9.82 30.51 -35.03
C SER A 734 9.62 30.35 -36.55
N THR A 735 9.06 29.22 -37.01
CA THR A 735 8.61 29.00 -38.40
C THR A 735 7.10 29.19 -38.59
N GLN A 736 6.39 29.58 -37.52
CA GLN A 736 4.94 29.77 -37.42
C GLN A 736 4.13 28.49 -37.66
N LYS A 737 4.62 27.36 -37.15
CA LYS A 737 3.91 26.08 -37.06
C LYS A 737 3.51 25.77 -35.63
N PRO A 738 2.33 25.17 -35.40
CA PRO A 738 1.99 24.59 -34.11
C PRO A 738 3.04 23.57 -33.64
N VAL A 739 3.34 23.58 -32.35
CA VAL A 739 4.20 22.59 -31.68
C VAL A 739 3.47 21.95 -30.49
N SER A 740 3.91 20.77 -30.08
CA SER A 740 3.47 20.20 -28.80
C SER A 740 3.90 21.10 -27.64
N TRP A 741 3.08 21.17 -26.60
CA TRP A 741 3.20 22.10 -25.47
C TRP A 741 4.46 21.80 -24.61
N PRO A 742 5.54 22.61 -24.67
CA PRO A 742 6.83 22.24 -24.10
C PRO A 742 7.01 22.84 -22.69
N ARG A 743 6.14 22.47 -21.74
CA ARG A 743 6.03 23.13 -20.42
C ARG A 743 7.37 23.23 -19.67
N PHE A 744 8.11 22.12 -19.60
CA PHE A 744 9.39 22.04 -18.90
C PHE A 744 10.49 22.93 -19.49
N ASP A 745 10.62 22.98 -20.82
CA ASP A 745 11.57 23.85 -21.52
C ASP A 745 11.24 25.35 -21.32
N ILE A 746 9.96 25.70 -21.11
CA ILE A 746 9.52 27.06 -20.80
C ILE A 746 9.85 27.40 -19.34
N ILE A 747 9.48 26.55 -18.38
CA ILE A 747 9.66 26.81 -16.94
C ILE A 747 11.16 26.93 -16.60
N GLY A 748 11.97 25.95 -17.00
CA GLY A 748 13.42 25.97 -16.76
C GLY A 748 14.15 27.15 -17.42
N ALA A 749 13.61 27.72 -18.49
CA ALA A 749 14.17 28.90 -19.14
C ALA A 749 13.62 30.25 -18.64
N THR A 750 12.53 30.26 -17.86
CA THR A 750 11.77 31.50 -17.57
C THR A 750 11.33 31.71 -16.12
N THR A 751 11.66 30.81 -15.20
CA THR A 751 11.39 30.98 -13.76
C THR A 751 12.05 32.25 -13.20
N VAL A 752 11.25 33.13 -12.58
CA VAL A 752 11.66 34.45 -12.08
C VAL A 752 11.64 34.47 -10.56
N THR A 753 12.77 34.11 -9.94
CA THR A 753 12.92 34.01 -8.47
C THR A 753 12.84 35.34 -7.71
N SER A 754 12.69 36.48 -8.41
CA SER A 754 12.45 37.80 -7.81
C SER A 754 10.97 38.12 -7.58
N GLN A 755 10.07 37.22 -7.94
CA GLN A 755 8.64 37.27 -7.64
C GLN A 755 8.20 35.88 -7.16
N SER A 756 7.63 35.79 -5.96
CA SER A 756 7.17 34.53 -5.38
C SER A 756 5.97 34.73 -4.47
N THR A 757 5.28 33.64 -4.19
CA THR A 757 4.18 33.53 -3.22
C THR A 757 4.65 32.61 -2.09
N THR A 758 4.56 33.07 -0.84
CA THR A 758 5.06 32.33 0.34
C THR A 758 3.96 31.57 1.09
N GLU A 759 2.70 31.77 0.71
CA GLU A 759 1.56 30.97 1.12
C GLU A 759 1.30 30.00 -0.04
N VAL A 760 1.48 28.70 0.20
CA VAL A 760 1.60 27.67 -0.87
C VAL A 760 0.75 26.42 -0.63
N ASP A 761 -0.04 26.38 0.44
CA ASP A 761 -1.05 25.35 0.65
C ASP A 761 -2.31 25.54 -0.22
N GLY A 762 -3.09 24.46 -0.32
CA GLY A 762 -4.25 24.37 -1.18
C GLY A 762 -3.96 23.66 -2.50
N GLY A 763 -5.06 23.27 -3.15
CA GLY A 763 -5.06 22.37 -4.28
C GLY A 763 -4.71 20.94 -3.88
N TRP A 764 -4.86 20.04 -4.83
CA TRP A 764 -4.46 18.64 -4.71
C TRP A 764 -3.41 18.35 -5.78
N TYR A 765 -2.55 17.37 -5.59
CA TYR A 765 -1.70 16.85 -6.67
C TYR A 765 -2.61 16.22 -7.73
N ASP A 766 -2.41 16.55 -9.02
CA ASP A 766 -3.38 16.15 -10.06
C ASP A 766 -3.43 14.63 -10.26
N ALA A 767 -2.29 13.94 -10.13
CA ALA A 767 -2.11 12.57 -10.62
C ALA A 767 -1.12 11.78 -9.72
N ALA A 768 -0.34 10.89 -10.36
CA ALA A 768 0.83 10.25 -9.77
C ALA A 768 1.94 11.25 -9.38
N ASP A 769 1.95 12.44 -9.99
CA ASP A 769 2.91 13.51 -9.79
C ASP A 769 2.29 14.79 -9.19
N TYR A 770 3.15 15.73 -8.80
CA TYR A 770 2.84 16.79 -7.84
C TYR A 770 2.38 18.13 -8.43
N ASP A 771 2.07 18.15 -9.74
CA ASP A 771 1.46 19.27 -10.47
C ASP A 771 0.08 19.66 -9.89
N ARG A 772 -0.32 20.92 -10.12
CA ARG A 772 -1.71 21.39 -9.94
C ARG A 772 -2.13 22.16 -11.18
N ASN A 773 -3.26 21.85 -11.81
CA ASN A 773 -3.63 22.48 -13.09
C ASN A 773 -5.10 22.89 -13.25
N LEU A 774 -5.40 23.49 -14.41
CA LEU A 774 -6.67 24.18 -14.69
C LEU A 774 -7.87 23.24 -14.78
N TYR A 775 -7.68 21.92 -14.91
CA TYR A 775 -8.80 20.98 -14.90
C TYR A 775 -9.27 20.62 -13.48
N HIS A 776 -8.59 21.07 -12.42
CA HIS A 776 -9.07 20.92 -11.04
C HIS A 776 -10.41 21.64 -10.81
N TYR A 777 -10.73 22.62 -11.67
CA TYR A 777 -12.05 23.25 -11.69
C TYR A 777 -13.19 22.29 -12.06
N VAL A 778 -12.93 21.17 -12.75
CA VAL A 778 -13.94 20.10 -12.95
C VAL A 778 -14.43 19.59 -11.60
N LEU A 779 -13.50 19.26 -10.71
CA LEU A 779 -13.77 18.75 -9.37
C LEU A 779 -14.38 19.82 -8.46
N ILE A 780 -13.82 21.03 -8.44
CA ILE A 780 -14.36 22.15 -7.67
C ILE A 780 -15.84 22.42 -8.03
N PHE A 781 -16.19 22.43 -9.32
CA PHE A 781 -17.59 22.59 -9.73
C PHE A 781 -18.45 21.34 -9.46
N ASP A 782 -17.91 20.12 -9.61
CA ASP A 782 -18.63 18.90 -9.25
C ASP A 782 -19.05 18.92 -7.76
N LEU A 783 -18.11 19.21 -6.84
CA LEU A 783 -18.38 19.28 -5.40
C LEU A 783 -19.32 20.44 -5.04
N LEU A 784 -19.16 21.63 -5.65
CA LEU A 784 -20.09 22.75 -5.46
C LEU A 784 -21.51 22.42 -5.93
N LYS A 785 -21.65 21.72 -7.07
CA LYS A 785 -22.96 21.29 -7.60
C LYS A 785 -23.55 20.12 -6.82
N LEU A 786 -22.76 19.22 -6.25
CA LEU A 786 -23.24 18.26 -5.25
C LEU A 786 -23.95 19.00 -4.10
N TYR A 787 -23.27 19.98 -3.51
CA TYR A 787 -23.82 20.76 -2.40
C TYR A 787 -25.04 21.60 -2.82
N GLU A 788 -25.03 22.24 -4.00
CA GLU A 788 -26.19 23.02 -4.49
C GLU A 788 -27.43 22.15 -4.75
N PHE A 789 -27.26 20.94 -5.29
CA PHE A 789 -28.40 20.07 -5.62
C PHE A 789 -29.02 19.39 -4.39
N ALA A 790 -28.22 19.06 -3.37
CA ALA A 790 -28.69 18.31 -2.21
C ALA A 790 -27.87 18.63 -0.93
N PRO A 791 -27.96 19.85 -0.38
CA PRO A 791 -27.14 20.27 0.75
C PRO A 791 -27.40 19.45 2.03
N ALA A 792 -28.57 18.82 2.15
CA ALA A 792 -28.93 17.94 3.26
C ALA A 792 -28.16 16.60 3.29
N LYS A 793 -27.39 16.28 2.24
CA LYS A 793 -26.51 15.10 2.22
C LYS A 793 -25.14 15.35 2.85
N TYR A 794 -24.73 16.61 3.01
CA TYR A 794 -23.35 16.97 3.34
C TYR A 794 -23.32 17.77 4.63
N SER A 795 -22.47 17.34 5.56
CA SER A 795 -22.44 17.88 6.92
C SER A 795 -21.03 17.91 7.49
N ASP A 796 -20.88 18.73 8.53
CA ASP A 796 -19.71 18.80 9.38
C ASP A 796 -19.39 17.41 9.99
N GLY A 797 -18.13 17.00 9.92
CA GLY A 797 -17.61 15.72 10.41
C GLY A 797 -17.78 14.52 9.48
N GLN A 798 -18.26 14.72 8.24
CA GLN A 798 -18.57 13.62 7.32
C GLN A 798 -17.34 12.94 6.69
N LEU A 799 -16.19 13.63 6.58
CA LEU A 799 -15.01 13.15 5.84
C LEU A 799 -13.80 12.83 6.73
N ASN A 800 -13.84 13.15 8.03
CA ASN A 800 -12.74 12.95 8.99
C ASN A 800 -11.43 13.63 8.54
N ILE A 801 -11.56 14.90 8.17
CA ILE A 801 -10.48 15.80 7.73
C ILE A 801 -10.11 16.78 8.87
N PRO A 802 -8.97 17.49 8.81
CA PRO A 802 -8.59 18.45 9.86
C PRO A 802 -9.59 19.59 10.10
N GLU A 803 -10.41 19.89 9.09
CA GLU A 803 -11.49 20.87 9.19
C GLU A 803 -12.76 20.33 9.87
N SER A 804 -12.92 19.00 9.97
CA SER A 804 -14.07 18.36 10.64
C SER A 804 -14.24 18.85 12.09
N GLY A 805 -15.44 19.34 12.42
CA GLY A 805 -15.82 19.94 13.70
C GLY A 805 -15.82 21.48 13.70
N ASN A 806 -15.63 22.14 12.55
CA ASN A 806 -15.57 23.59 12.44
C ASN A 806 -16.95 24.28 12.26
N GLY A 807 -18.02 23.52 11.98
CA GLY A 807 -19.37 24.03 11.70
C GLY A 807 -19.70 24.29 10.22
N ILE A 808 -18.78 24.00 9.30
CA ILE A 808 -18.92 24.00 7.84
C ILE A 808 -19.11 22.53 7.40
N PRO A 809 -19.86 22.24 6.32
CA PRO A 809 -19.86 20.90 5.73
C PRO A 809 -18.50 20.55 5.13
N ASP A 810 -17.87 19.44 5.53
CA ASP A 810 -16.53 19.01 5.11
C ASP A 810 -16.32 19.03 3.56
N LEU A 811 -17.38 18.79 2.80
CA LEU A 811 -17.39 18.92 1.32
C LEU A 811 -16.99 20.33 0.84
N LEU A 812 -17.41 21.38 1.54
CA LEU A 812 -17.09 22.77 1.24
C LEU A 812 -15.71 23.17 1.75
N ASP A 813 -15.22 22.58 2.85
CA ASP A 813 -13.83 22.75 3.30
C ASP A 813 -12.84 22.16 2.30
N GLU A 814 -13.14 20.99 1.73
CA GLU A 814 -12.33 20.40 0.66
C GLU A 814 -12.36 21.28 -0.62
N VAL A 815 -13.51 21.88 -0.97
CA VAL A 815 -13.60 22.89 -2.05
C VAL A 815 -12.79 24.14 -1.74
N GLU A 816 -12.81 24.64 -0.50
CA GLU A 816 -11.98 25.77 -0.07
C GLU A 816 -10.52 25.43 -0.25
N TYR A 817 -10.08 24.26 0.24
CA TYR A 817 -8.71 23.78 0.08
C TYR A 817 -8.31 23.74 -1.41
N GLY A 818 -9.17 23.20 -2.27
CA GLY A 818 -8.98 23.17 -3.73
C GLY A 818 -8.82 24.56 -4.38
N LEU A 819 -9.55 25.57 -3.89
CA LEU A 819 -9.49 26.95 -4.39
C LEU A 819 -8.39 27.82 -3.75
N ARG A 820 -7.89 27.43 -2.57
CA ARG A 820 -6.99 28.22 -1.72
C ARG A 820 -5.68 28.59 -2.45
N ILE A 821 -5.05 27.64 -3.15
CA ILE A 821 -3.80 27.90 -3.91
C ILE A 821 -4.00 28.92 -5.05
N TRP A 822 -5.15 28.87 -5.72
CA TRP A 822 -5.49 29.84 -6.76
C TRP A 822 -5.72 31.23 -6.15
N LYS A 823 -6.38 31.31 -4.98
CA LYS A 823 -6.51 32.54 -4.20
C LYS A 823 -5.14 33.13 -3.81
N HIS A 824 -4.19 32.32 -3.34
CA HIS A 824 -2.82 32.80 -3.04
C HIS A 824 -2.09 33.30 -4.29
N SER A 825 -2.36 32.72 -5.47
CA SER A 825 -1.81 33.20 -6.74
C SER A 825 -2.36 34.57 -7.22
N GLN A 826 -3.41 35.10 -6.57
CA GLN A 826 -4.09 36.32 -7.02
C GLN A 826 -3.22 37.56 -6.89
N ARG A 827 -2.97 38.22 -8.03
CA ARG A 827 -2.20 39.48 -8.10
C ARG A 827 -3.07 40.69 -7.77
N ALA A 828 -2.42 41.82 -7.48
CA ALA A 828 -3.08 43.10 -7.13
C ALA A 828 -3.86 43.77 -8.28
N ASP A 829 -3.78 43.25 -9.50
CA ASP A 829 -4.63 43.60 -10.65
C ASP A 829 -5.86 42.68 -10.79
N GLY A 830 -6.02 41.72 -9.86
CA GLY A 830 -7.05 40.68 -9.81
C GLY A 830 -6.66 39.38 -10.49
N GLY A 831 -5.56 39.34 -11.25
CA GLY A 831 -5.21 38.17 -12.08
C GLY A 831 -4.89 36.92 -11.27
N VAL A 832 -5.52 35.80 -11.62
CA VAL A 832 -5.33 34.47 -10.98
C VAL A 832 -4.61 33.50 -11.93
N SER A 833 -3.71 32.66 -11.40
CA SER A 833 -3.02 31.63 -12.18
C SER A 833 -3.93 30.40 -12.45
N GLY A 834 -3.36 29.33 -12.99
CA GLY A 834 -4.09 28.08 -13.23
C GLY A 834 -3.21 26.86 -13.50
N ILE A 835 -1.89 26.94 -13.32
CA ILE A 835 -0.99 25.78 -13.18
C ILE A 835 0.08 26.13 -12.14
N VAL A 836 0.48 25.15 -11.31
CA VAL A 836 1.69 25.10 -10.48
C VAL A 836 2.48 23.85 -10.88
N GLU A 837 3.68 24.03 -11.44
CA GLU A 837 4.49 22.98 -12.07
C GLU A 837 5.98 23.36 -12.00
N THR A 838 6.90 22.39 -12.14
CA THR A 838 8.37 22.60 -12.12
C THR A 838 9.00 22.45 -13.52
N SER A 839 10.33 22.46 -13.62
CA SER A 839 11.07 22.12 -14.85
C SER A 839 11.17 20.61 -15.14
N THR A 840 10.62 19.75 -14.27
CA THR A 840 10.56 18.28 -14.44
C THR A 840 9.34 17.73 -13.67
N HIS A 841 9.08 16.43 -13.77
CA HIS A 841 8.48 15.71 -12.64
C HIS A 841 9.61 15.44 -11.63
N PRO A 842 9.51 15.90 -10.36
CA PRO A 842 10.43 15.58 -9.28
C PRO A 842 9.93 14.38 -8.45
N SER A 843 10.77 13.84 -7.57
CA SER A 843 10.28 13.08 -6.41
C SER A 843 9.65 14.02 -5.39
N ILE A 844 8.89 13.50 -4.43
CA ILE A 844 8.16 14.33 -3.45
C ILE A 844 9.09 15.17 -2.53
N ASP A 845 10.34 14.74 -2.38
CA ASP A 845 11.34 15.28 -1.47
C ASP A 845 12.44 16.11 -2.15
N ASP A 846 12.46 16.18 -3.48
CA ASP A 846 13.42 16.99 -4.26
C ASP A 846 13.18 18.50 -4.07
N ASP A 847 13.92 19.09 -3.13
CA ASP A 847 13.93 20.53 -2.85
C ASP A 847 14.74 21.35 -3.87
N THR A 848 15.38 20.70 -4.86
CA THR A 848 16.26 21.36 -5.83
C THR A 848 15.50 21.98 -7.00
N VAL A 849 14.26 21.53 -7.25
CA VAL A 849 13.40 22.04 -8.33
C VAL A 849 12.55 23.24 -7.92
N LEU A 850 12.41 24.20 -8.84
CA LEU A 850 11.69 25.44 -8.56
C LEU A 850 10.24 25.39 -9.04
N TRP A 851 9.31 25.25 -8.09
CA TRP A 851 7.87 25.38 -8.30
C TRP A 851 7.50 26.74 -8.89
N SER A 852 6.71 26.75 -9.97
CA SER A 852 6.32 27.97 -10.67
C SER A 852 4.83 28.01 -11.03
N PHE A 853 4.21 29.16 -10.76
CA PHE A 853 2.92 29.51 -11.32
C PHE A 853 3.02 29.76 -12.84
N ALA A 854 1.93 29.45 -13.53
CA ALA A 854 1.67 30.00 -14.86
C ALA A 854 1.37 31.51 -14.82
N GLN A 855 1.54 32.16 -15.97
CA GLN A 855 1.07 33.51 -16.23
C GLN A 855 -0.45 33.61 -16.00
N ARG A 856 -0.86 34.75 -15.46
CA ARG A 856 -2.27 35.09 -15.25
C ARG A 856 -2.89 35.42 -16.60
N THR A 857 -3.97 34.75 -16.95
CA THR A 857 -4.71 35.00 -18.19
C THR A 857 -6.11 35.48 -17.86
N ARG A 858 -6.81 36.03 -18.86
CA ARG A 858 -8.22 36.39 -18.66
C ARG A 858 -9.05 35.15 -18.33
N TRP A 859 -8.84 34.03 -19.02
CA TRP A 859 -9.63 32.81 -18.78
C TRP A 859 -9.39 32.16 -17.42
N SER A 860 -8.14 32.08 -16.93
CA SER A 860 -7.86 31.55 -15.59
C SER A 860 -8.45 32.43 -14.49
N SER A 861 -8.42 33.75 -14.68
CA SER A 861 -9.07 34.71 -13.78
C SER A 861 -10.61 34.59 -13.80
N LEU A 862 -11.20 34.28 -14.95
CA LEU A 862 -12.66 34.15 -15.11
C LEU A 862 -13.21 32.83 -14.53
N ILE A 863 -12.54 31.69 -14.75
CA ILE A 863 -12.98 30.41 -14.18
C ILE A 863 -12.84 30.42 -12.64
N TYR A 864 -11.76 31.00 -12.12
CA TYR A 864 -11.64 31.27 -10.68
C TYR A 864 -12.76 32.18 -10.17
N ALA A 865 -13.07 33.27 -10.87
CA ALA A 865 -14.13 34.19 -10.46
C ALA A 865 -15.51 33.52 -10.38
N ALA A 866 -15.79 32.55 -11.26
CA ALA A 866 -17.02 31.75 -11.19
C ALA A 866 -17.03 30.85 -9.93
N ALA A 867 -15.97 30.07 -9.72
CA ALA A 867 -15.88 29.13 -8.60
C ALA A 867 -15.82 29.82 -7.23
N ALA A 868 -15.06 30.91 -7.10
CA ALA A 868 -14.99 31.70 -5.87
C ALA A 868 -16.32 32.42 -5.56
N ALA A 869 -17.08 32.85 -6.58
CA ALA A 869 -18.41 33.41 -6.36
C ALA A 869 -19.43 32.35 -5.90
N GLU A 870 -19.33 31.13 -6.44
CA GLU A 870 -20.18 30.01 -6.06
C GLU A 870 -19.85 29.47 -4.66
N LEU A 871 -18.56 29.33 -4.32
CA LEU A 871 -18.12 29.00 -2.95
C LEU A 871 -18.52 30.07 -1.93
N ALA A 872 -18.39 31.37 -2.25
CA ALA A 872 -18.83 32.44 -1.36
C ALA A 872 -20.32 32.33 -0.98
N ARG A 873 -21.17 32.02 -1.99
CA ARG A 873 -22.60 31.77 -1.79
C ARG A 873 -22.88 30.48 -0.99
N ALA A 874 -22.05 29.45 -1.12
CA ALA A 874 -22.17 28.21 -0.36
C ALA A 874 -21.73 28.37 1.12
N LEU A 875 -20.72 29.21 1.39
CA LEU A 875 -20.17 29.44 2.74
C LEU A 875 -20.93 30.47 3.59
N GLU A 876 -21.70 31.40 2.99
CA GLU A 876 -22.42 32.46 3.73
C GLU A 876 -23.20 31.96 4.97
N PRO A 877 -23.89 30.80 4.96
CA PRO A 877 -24.62 30.29 6.12
C PRO A 877 -23.74 29.84 7.30
N PHE A 878 -22.45 29.57 7.06
CA PHE A 878 -21.53 28.94 8.02
C PHE A 878 -20.43 29.90 8.47
N ASP A 879 -19.65 30.46 7.53
CA ASP A 879 -18.67 31.52 7.77
C ASP A 879 -18.84 32.68 6.77
N ALA A 880 -19.57 33.70 7.20
CA ALA A 880 -19.78 34.93 6.45
C ALA A 880 -18.51 35.78 6.22
N ALA A 881 -17.43 35.58 7.00
CA ALA A 881 -16.16 36.28 6.81
C ALA A 881 -15.26 35.58 5.77
N LEU A 882 -15.27 34.25 5.76
CA LEU A 882 -14.63 33.45 4.71
C LEU A 882 -15.39 33.60 3.37
N ALA A 883 -16.73 33.58 3.42
CA ALA A 883 -17.58 33.90 2.27
C ALA A 883 -17.27 35.28 1.68
N GLN A 884 -17.19 36.34 2.51
CA GLN A 884 -16.80 37.68 2.06
C GLN A 884 -15.36 37.74 1.49
N THR A 885 -14.46 36.90 1.99
CA THR A 885 -13.09 36.80 1.47
C THR A 885 -13.09 36.26 0.02
N TYR A 886 -13.90 35.24 -0.25
CA TYR A 886 -14.06 34.70 -1.61
C TYR A 886 -14.93 35.59 -2.51
N GLU A 887 -15.96 36.27 -2.01
CA GLU A 887 -16.75 37.32 -2.71
C GLU A 887 -15.81 38.40 -3.29
N LEU A 888 -15.00 39.01 -2.43
CA LEU A 888 -14.09 40.09 -2.82
C LEU A 888 -13.00 39.61 -3.79
N SER A 889 -12.51 38.38 -3.62
CA SER A 889 -11.53 37.78 -4.52
C SER A 889 -12.13 37.45 -5.90
N ALA A 890 -13.37 36.95 -5.95
CA ALA A 890 -14.12 36.69 -7.18
C ALA A 890 -14.40 37.99 -7.97
N LEU A 891 -14.86 39.05 -7.29
CA LEU A 891 -15.07 40.37 -7.88
C LEU A 891 -13.77 40.95 -8.47
N SER A 892 -12.64 40.77 -7.78
CA SER A 892 -11.31 41.18 -8.25
C SER A 892 -10.88 40.40 -9.49
N ALA A 893 -11.01 39.06 -9.46
CA ALA A 893 -10.65 38.18 -10.57
C ALA A 893 -11.52 38.41 -11.81
N TYR A 894 -12.82 38.67 -11.62
CA TYR A 894 -13.72 39.07 -12.70
C TYR A 894 -13.31 40.41 -13.31
N ALA A 895 -13.00 41.42 -12.48
CA ALA A 895 -12.55 42.73 -12.95
C ALA A 895 -11.23 42.64 -13.77
N CYS A 896 -10.34 41.70 -13.42
CA CYS A 896 -9.19 41.36 -14.26
C CYS A 896 -9.63 40.68 -15.56
N GLY A 897 -10.46 39.65 -15.45
CA GLY A 897 -10.89 38.77 -16.53
C GLY A 897 -11.69 39.44 -17.64
N VAL A 898 -12.59 40.37 -17.33
CA VAL A 898 -13.39 41.08 -18.35
C VAL A 898 -12.66 42.26 -19.00
N ASN A 899 -11.50 42.65 -18.48
CA ASN A 899 -10.73 43.79 -19.00
C ASN A 899 -9.84 43.36 -20.19
N PRO A 900 -10.12 43.80 -21.44
CA PRO A 900 -9.33 43.39 -22.59
C PRO A 900 -7.88 43.93 -22.57
N ALA A 901 -7.57 44.92 -21.72
CA ALA A 901 -6.20 45.38 -21.52
C ALA A 901 -5.29 44.34 -20.84
N ASN A 902 -5.87 43.33 -20.18
CA ASN A 902 -5.15 42.25 -19.50
C ASN A 902 -4.91 41.02 -20.39
N THR A 903 -5.32 41.08 -21.67
CA THR A 903 -5.11 40.02 -22.68
C THR A 903 -3.62 39.80 -22.96
N LEU A 904 -3.17 38.55 -23.02
CA LEU A 904 -1.82 38.16 -23.46
C LEU A 904 -1.68 38.23 -25.00
N ASN A 905 -1.75 39.46 -25.51
CA ASN A 905 -1.55 39.84 -26.91
C ASN A 905 -0.17 39.36 -27.42
N ASN A 906 -0.12 38.73 -28.60
CA ASN A 906 1.09 38.44 -29.41
C ASN A 906 2.36 38.19 -28.57
N LEU A 907 2.28 37.24 -27.65
CA LEU A 907 3.27 36.96 -26.64
C LEU A 907 4.46 36.20 -27.25
N SER A 908 5.68 36.69 -27.02
CA SER A 908 6.92 35.95 -27.27
C SER A 908 7.32 35.21 -25.99
N ILE A 909 7.18 33.89 -25.99
CA ILE A 909 7.57 33.01 -24.89
C ILE A 909 9.00 32.53 -25.14
N ALA A 910 9.87 32.67 -24.13
CA ALA A 910 11.20 32.07 -24.15
C ALA A 910 11.14 30.60 -23.67
N ALA A 911 12.00 29.77 -24.23
CA ALA A 911 12.16 28.37 -23.86
C ALA A 911 13.62 27.95 -24.15
N ALA A 912 14.11 26.90 -23.51
CA ALA A 912 15.41 26.30 -23.83
C ALA A 912 15.34 24.79 -23.75
N SER A 913 15.89 24.11 -24.77
CA SER A 913 15.80 22.66 -24.92
C SER A 913 16.40 21.93 -23.73
N SER A 914 15.94 20.73 -23.42
CA SER A 914 16.41 19.98 -22.26
C SER A 914 16.11 20.71 -20.95
N ARG A 915 14.85 21.08 -20.74
CA ARG A 915 14.32 21.56 -19.46
C ARG A 915 15.02 22.83 -18.92
N GLY A 916 15.57 23.65 -19.81
CA GLY A 916 16.29 24.88 -19.47
C GLY A 916 17.80 24.87 -19.78
N GLU A 917 18.46 23.71 -19.81
CA GLU A 917 19.94 23.63 -19.87
C GLU A 917 20.55 23.87 -21.27
N GLY A 918 19.78 23.59 -22.32
CA GLY A 918 20.28 23.48 -23.69
C GLY A 918 20.19 24.76 -24.52
N ALA A 919 19.84 24.61 -25.79
CA ALA A 919 19.81 25.74 -26.72
C ALA A 919 18.53 26.57 -26.51
N PRO A 920 18.63 27.90 -26.28
CA PRO A 920 17.46 28.75 -26.19
C PRO A 920 16.77 28.88 -27.55
N TYR A 921 15.44 28.79 -27.52
CA TYR A 921 14.56 29.04 -28.65
C TYR A 921 13.44 30.01 -28.23
N SER A 922 12.50 30.28 -29.14
CA SER A 922 11.39 31.17 -28.87
C SER A 922 10.14 30.68 -29.56
N LEU A 923 9.03 30.86 -28.85
CA LEU A 923 7.69 30.45 -29.20
C LEU A 923 6.80 31.70 -29.25
N THR A 924 5.73 31.65 -30.03
CA THR A 924 4.74 32.73 -30.09
C THR A 924 3.35 32.21 -29.78
N PHE A 925 2.63 32.89 -28.89
CA PHE A 925 1.23 32.66 -28.57
C PHE A 925 0.41 33.92 -28.83
N THR A 926 -0.87 33.76 -29.17
CA THR A 926 -1.82 34.87 -29.22
C THR A 926 -3.07 34.48 -28.45
N GLU A 927 -3.43 35.25 -27.43
CA GLU A 927 -4.74 35.10 -26.79
C GLU A 927 -5.84 35.61 -27.74
N GLU A 928 -6.60 34.70 -28.34
CA GLU A 928 -7.79 35.03 -29.12
C GLU A 928 -9.01 35.25 -28.20
N ALA A 929 -9.92 36.15 -28.60
CA ALA A 929 -11.02 36.58 -27.72
C ALA A 929 -11.94 35.42 -27.30
N ASN A 930 -12.28 34.53 -28.24
CA ASN A 930 -13.14 33.36 -28.05
C ASN A 930 -12.62 32.35 -27.01
N PHE A 931 -11.33 32.36 -26.67
CA PHE A 931 -10.84 31.53 -25.56
C PHE A 931 -11.50 31.92 -24.23
N ASN A 932 -11.89 33.20 -24.08
CA ASN A 932 -12.45 33.76 -22.86
C ASN A 932 -13.99 33.73 -22.79
N ASP A 933 -14.69 33.88 -23.92
CA ASP A 933 -16.14 34.18 -23.95
C ASP A 933 -17.00 33.26 -23.06
N LYS A 934 -16.76 31.94 -23.07
CA LYS A 934 -17.48 30.98 -22.23
C LYS A 934 -17.18 31.06 -20.72
N PHE A 935 -15.97 31.46 -20.36
CA PHE A 935 -15.60 31.68 -18.95
C PHE A 935 -16.12 33.04 -18.47
N GLU A 936 -16.15 34.05 -19.34
CA GLU A 936 -16.79 35.33 -19.04
C GLU A 936 -18.30 35.15 -18.85
N LEU A 937 -18.94 34.30 -19.67
CA LEU A 937 -20.33 33.89 -19.48
C LEU A 937 -20.55 33.24 -18.11
N MET A 938 -19.76 32.23 -17.74
CA MET A 938 -19.95 31.54 -16.45
C MET A 938 -19.73 32.48 -15.26
N ALA A 939 -18.68 33.31 -15.30
CA ALA A 939 -18.39 34.27 -14.24
C ALA A 939 -19.50 35.34 -14.10
N ARG A 940 -20.08 35.79 -15.21
CA ARG A 940 -21.26 36.68 -15.21
C ARG A 940 -22.48 36.03 -14.56
N VAL A 941 -22.73 34.74 -14.84
CA VAL A 941 -23.84 34.00 -14.26
C VAL A 941 -23.65 33.77 -12.76
N GLN A 942 -22.47 33.34 -12.31
CA GLN A 942 -22.22 33.15 -10.86
C GLN A 942 -22.18 34.48 -10.09
N LEU A 943 -21.67 35.57 -10.66
CA LEU A 943 -21.75 36.89 -9.99
C LEU A 943 -23.17 37.46 -9.96
N PHE A 944 -24.03 37.15 -10.95
CA PHE A 944 -25.46 37.42 -10.83
C PHE A 944 -26.10 36.58 -9.71
N LEU A 945 -25.76 35.30 -9.58
CA LEU A 945 -26.27 34.43 -8.51
C LEU A 945 -25.78 34.84 -7.10
N LEU A 946 -24.60 35.46 -7.00
CA LEU A 946 -24.04 35.97 -5.74
C LEU A 946 -24.60 37.34 -5.34
N SER A 947 -24.91 38.22 -6.30
CA SER A 947 -25.25 39.64 -6.04
C SER A 947 -26.70 40.06 -6.34
N GLU A 948 -27.45 39.20 -7.03
CA GLU A 948 -28.74 39.49 -7.68
C GLU A 948 -28.74 40.69 -8.67
N ASP A 949 -27.59 41.30 -9.01
CA ASP A 949 -27.57 42.42 -9.99
C ASP A 949 -27.68 41.90 -11.44
N PRO A 950 -28.82 42.10 -12.14
CA PRO A 950 -28.98 41.65 -13.52
C PRO A 950 -28.05 42.35 -14.53
N ASN A 951 -27.32 43.41 -14.14
CA ASN A 951 -26.30 44.01 -15.00
C ASN A 951 -25.17 43.03 -15.38
N TYR A 952 -24.85 42.04 -14.54
CA TYR A 952 -23.85 41.02 -14.88
C TYR A 952 -24.26 40.20 -16.10
N LEU A 953 -25.57 39.93 -16.25
CA LEU A 953 -26.12 39.15 -17.37
C LEU A 953 -26.15 39.89 -18.71
N ASP A 954 -25.77 41.17 -18.76
CA ASP A 954 -25.64 41.89 -20.05
C ASP A 954 -24.61 41.20 -20.95
N GLY A 955 -24.95 41.00 -22.22
CA GLY A 955 -24.13 40.30 -23.19
C GLY A 955 -24.07 38.76 -23.09
N VAL A 956 -24.66 38.12 -22.07
CA VAL A 956 -24.59 36.64 -21.91
C VAL A 956 -25.09 35.87 -23.13
N GLU A 957 -26.22 36.27 -23.74
CA GLU A 957 -26.74 35.70 -25.00
C GLU A 957 -25.70 35.75 -26.15
N ALA A 958 -24.87 36.80 -26.21
CA ALA A 958 -23.86 36.98 -27.25
C ALA A 958 -22.59 36.16 -26.97
N LEU A 959 -22.17 36.06 -25.70
CA LEU A 959 -21.07 35.18 -25.28
C LEU A 959 -21.43 33.71 -25.54
N TYR A 960 -22.68 33.31 -25.29
CA TYR A 960 -23.19 31.98 -25.62
C TYR A 960 -23.12 31.71 -27.13
N ALA A 961 -23.58 32.65 -27.95
CA ALA A 961 -23.58 32.51 -29.42
C ALA A 961 -22.17 32.45 -30.05
N ASN A 962 -21.12 32.85 -29.32
CA ASN A 962 -19.72 32.72 -29.72
C ASN A 962 -19.06 31.42 -29.21
N SER A 963 -19.70 30.68 -28.30
CA SER A 963 -19.09 29.59 -27.55
C SER A 963 -19.51 28.20 -28.07
N PRO A 964 -18.67 27.14 -27.90
CA PRO A 964 -19.07 25.77 -28.22
C PRO A 964 -20.14 25.26 -27.25
N ALA A 965 -21.11 24.47 -27.74
CA ALA A 965 -22.14 23.84 -26.91
C ALA A 965 -21.53 22.81 -25.93
N PRO A 966 -22.16 22.53 -24.77
CA PRO A 966 -21.64 21.52 -23.83
C PRO A 966 -21.51 20.15 -24.50
N TYR A 967 -20.48 19.39 -24.13
CA TYR A 967 -20.16 18.08 -24.73
C TYR A 967 -19.98 18.09 -26.27
N SER A 968 -19.60 19.23 -26.85
CA SER A 968 -19.24 19.38 -28.26
C SER A 968 -17.80 19.89 -28.43
N TRP A 969 -17.10 19.43 -29.46
CA TRP A 969 -15.68 19.75 -29.68
C TRP A 969 -15.41 21.27 -29.60
N PRO A 970 -14.41 21.74 -28.81
CA PRO A 970 -13.28 20.98 -28.24
C PRO A 970 -13.56 20.18 -26.96
N TYR A 971 -14.78 20.21 -26.41
CA TYR A 971 -15.12 19.51 -25.17
C TYR A 971 -15.34 17.99 -25.33
N THR A 972 -15.28 17.30 -24.19
CA THR A 972 -15.39 15.84 -23.97
C THR A 972 -16.52 15.53 -22.96
N ASP A 973 -16.68 14.27 -22.55
CA ASP A 973 -17.56 13.86 -21.45
C ASP A 973 -16.95 13.99 -20.04
N ARG A 974 -15.71 14.50 -19.90
CA ARG A 974 -15.00 14.64 -18.61
C ARG A 974 -14.87 16.05 -18.06
N ASP A 975 -14.92 17.05 -18.93
CA ASP A 975 -14.55 18.43 -18.57
C ASP A 975 -15.70 19.24 -17.91
N PHE A 976 -15.40 20.49 -17.59
CA PHE A 976 -16.31 21.45 -16.95
C PHE A 976 -17.34 22.07 -17.92
N SER A 977 -17.40 21.66 -19.20
CA SER A 977 -18.31 22.25 -20.19
C SER A 977 -19.81 22.24 -19.87
N PRO A 978 -20.41 21.27 -19.15
CA PRO A 978 -21.78 21.43 -18.67
C PRO A 978 -21.91 22.64 -17.74
N TRP A 979 -21.01 22.78 -16.76
CA TRP A 979 -21.06 23.79 -15.71
C TRP A 979 -20.93 25.23 -16.21
N LEU A 980 -20.20 25.43 -17.32
CA LEU A 980 -20.13 26.73 -18.01
C LEU A 980 -21.52 27.31 -18.36
N TYR A 981 -22.50 26.46 -18.65
CA TYR A 981 -23.81 26.87 -19.17
C TYR A 981 -25.01 26.37 -18.35
N PHE A 982 -24.82 25.42 -17.44
CA PHE A 982 -25.88 24.68 -16.74
C PHE A 982 -26.95 25.60 -16.11
N ASP A 983 -26.53 26.63 -15.39
CA ASP A 983 -27.43 27.57 -14.72
C ASP A 983 -28.30 28.41 -15.68
N LEU A 984 -27.95 28.51 -16.97
CA LEU A 984 -28.82 29.11 -18.00
C LEU A 984 -30.09 28.29 -18.25
N ALA A 985 -30.05 26.98 -17.99
CA ALA A 985 -31.17 26.05 -18.19
C ALA A 985 -31.81 25.61 -16.87
N TYR A 986 -31.04 25.52 -15.80
CA TYR A 986 -31.47 25.01 -14.50
C TYR A 986 -32.00 26.09 -13.55
N ASN A 987 -31.24 27.19 -13.37
CA ASN A 987 -31.41 28.02 -12.18
C ASN A 987 -32.65 28.94 -12.28
N PRO A 988 -33.59 28.91 -11.31
CA PRO A 988 -34.79 29.75 -11.34
C PRO A 988 -34.52 31.26 -11.40
N LEU A 989 -33.42 31.73 -10.78
CA LEU A 989 -33.07 33.16 -10.79
C LEU A 989 -32.59 33.63 -12.16
N VAL A 990 -31.86 32.78 -12.89
CA VAL A 990 -31.28 33.05 -14.22
C VAL A 990 -32.33 32.85 -15.32
N THR A 991 -33.05 31.73 -15.28
CA THR A 991 -34.07 31.39 -16.29
C THR A 991 -35.21 32.42 -16.34
N ALA A 992 -35.51 33.10 -15.23
CA ALA A 992 -36.46 34.22 -15.19
C ALA A 992 -36.01 35.46 -16.01
N GLN A 993 -34.73 35.63 -16.29
CA GLN A 993 -34.15 36.85 -16.89
C GLN A 993 -34.23 36.86 -18.42
N THR A 994 -35.44 36.61 -18.95
CA THR A 994 -35.69 36.37 -20.39
C THR A 994 -35.40 37.56 -21.32
N SER A 995 -34.98 38.71 -20.77
CA SER A 995 -34.49 39.88 -21.51
C SER A 995 -32.98 39.88 -21.74
N TYR A 996 -32.23 39.08 -20.98
CA TYR A 996 -30.77 38.96 -21.03
C TYR A 996 -30.31 37.66 -21.68
N VAL A 997 -31.05 36.58 -21.45
CA VAL A 997 -30.86 35.25 -22.05
C VAL A 997 -32.19 34.82 -22.65
N SER A 998 -32.26 34.48 -23.94
CA SER A 998 -33.55 34.18 -24.55
C SER A 998 -34.06 32.79 -24.16
N PRO A 999 -35.38 32.58 -24.08
CA PRO A 999 -35.95 31.23 -23.88
C PRO A 999 -35.57 30.21 -24.97
N ALA A 1000 -35.05 30.67 -26.12
CA ALA A 1000 -34.49 29.80 -27.15
C ALA A 1000 -33.09 29.29 -26.76
N THR A 1001 -32.23 30.17 -26.21
CA THR A 1001 -30.93 29.80 -25.63
C THR A 1001 -31.07 28.86 -24.45
N GLN A 1002 -31.95 29.18 -23.50
CA GLN A 1002 -32.25 28.34 -22.33
C GLN A 1002 -32.68 26.92 -22.76
N ALA A 1003 -33.57 26.84 -23.75
CA ALA A 1003 -34.04 25.57 -24.31
C ALA A 1003 -32.97 24.83 -25.15
N ALA A 1004 -32.03 25.55 -25.77
CA ALA A 1004 -30.91 24.93 -26.49
C ALA A 1004 -29.93 24.25 -25.52
N VAL A 1005 -29.49 24.96 -24.48
CA VAL A 1005 -28.62 24.39 -23.42
C VAL A 1005 -29.28 23.15 -22.79
N ALA A 1006 -30.57 23.24 -22.43
CA ALA A 1006 -31.32 22.11 -21.91
C ALA A 1006 -31.37 20.92 -22.90
N ALA A 1007 -31.55 21.18 -24.19
CA ALA A 1007 -31.60 20.16 -25.23
C ALA A 1007 -30.23 19.50 -25.46
N ASP A 1008 -29.14 20.24 -25.45
CA ASP A 1008 -27.78 19.71 -25.66
C ASP A 1008 -27.32 18.83 -24.49
N LEU A 1009 -27.56 19.27 -23.24
CA LEU A 1009 -27.32 18.46 -22.04
C LEU A 1009 -28.15 17.16 -22.06
N MET A 1010 -29.46 17.26 -22.36
CA MET A 1010 -30.34 16.08 -22.47
C MET A 1010 -29.99 15.18 -23.66
N SER A 1011 -29.46 15.73 -24.76
CA SER A 1011 -29.01 14.96 -25.93
C SER A 1011 -27.84 14.05 -25.56
N ALA A 1012 -26.84 14.57 -24.84
CA ALA A 1012 -25.73 13.78 -24.33
C ALA A 1012 -26.17 12.72 -23.30
N ALA A 1013 -27.01 13.09 -22.32
CA ALA A 1013 -27.52 12.15 -21.32
C ALA A 1013 -28.30 10.97 -21.94
N ASN A 1014 -29.26 11.25 -22.83
CA ASN A 1014 -30.03 10.18 -23.50
C ASN A 1014 -29.16 9.32 -24.43
N ARG A 1015 -28.10 9.89 -25.04
CA ARG A 1015 -27.14 9.16 -25.88
C ARG A 1015 -26.41 8.07 -25.09
N TYR A 1016 -25.90 8.39 -23.89
CA TYR A 1016 -25.19 7.41 -23.06
C TYR A 1016 -26.13 6.38 -22.44
N ALA A 1017 -27.32 6.80 -21.99
CA ALA A 1017 -28.33 5.88 -21.44
C ALA A 1017 -28.75 4.80 -22.45
N ALA A 1018 -28.91 5.18 -23.72
CA ALA A 1018 -29.24 4.27 -24.81
C ALA A 1018 -28.13 3.25 -25.16
N MET A 1019 -26.88 3.46 -24.73
CA MET A 1019 -25.79 2.50 -24.96
C MET A 1019 -25.89 1.27 -24.03
N ASN A 1020 -26.36 1.44 -22.79
CA ASN A 1020 -26.31 0.40 -21.75
C ASN A 1020 -27.03 -0.89 -22.17
N ASP A 1021 -28.25 -0.81 -22.72
CA ASP A 1021 -28.99 -2.00 -23.16
C ASP A 1021 -28.30 -2.77 -24.31
N SER A 1022 -27.42 -2.12 -25.08
CA SER A 1022 -26.65 -2.72 -26.20
C SER A 1022 -25.30 -3.34 -25.78
N MET A 1023 -24.91 -3.14 -24.52
CA MET A 1023 -23.63 -3.54 -23.96
C MET A 1023 -23.81 -4.75 -23.02
N PRO A 1024 -22.89 -5.74 -23.01
CA PRO A 1024 -23.03 -6.95 -22.21
C PRO A 1024 -23.25 -6.69 -20.72
N TYR A 1025 -22.36 -5.90 -20.11
CA TYR A 1025 -22.35 -5.53 -18.68
C TYR A 1025 -23.14 -4.24 -18.36
N ARG A 1026 -24.01 -3.77 -19.27
CA ARG A 1026 -24.85 -2.56 -19.08
C ARG A 1026 -24.09 -1.25 -18.79
N MET A 1027 -22.89 -1.10 -19.35
CA MET A 1027 -22.09 0.12 -19.28
C MET A 1027 -22.15 0.97 -20.58
N SER A 1028 -21.90 2.27 -20.50
CA SER A 1028 -22.14 3.24 -21.59
C SER A 1028 -20.93 3.39 -22.52
N TRP A 1029 -20.64 2.38 -23.35
CA TRP A 1029 -19.54 2.43 -24.33
C TRP A 1029 -20.01 2.46 -25.80
N PRO A 1030 -19.42 3.30 -26.67
CA PRO A 1030 -19.69 3.30 -28.10
C PRO A 1030 -18.97 2.14 -28.81
N ARG A 1031 -19.70 1.03 -29.08
CA ARG A 1031 -19.20 -0.19 -29.76
C ARG A 1031 -18.38 0.02 -31.05
N ARG A 1032 -18.53 1.17 -31.74
CA ARG A 1032 -17.84 1.54 -33.00
C ARG A 1032 -16.53 2.32 -32.82
N GLN A 1033 -16.13 2.65 -31.60
CA GLN A 1033 -14.81 3.23 -31.36
C GLN A 1033 -13.79 2.10 -31.18
N ASP A 1034 -13.18 1.68 -32.29
CA ASP A 1034 -12.30 0.51 -32.32
C ASP A 1034 -11.06 0.63 -31.41
N TYR A 1035 -10.39 1.80 -31.37
CA TYR A 1035 -9.00 1.88 -30.90
C TYR A 1035 -8.61 3.03 -29.95
N TRP A 1036 -9.53 3.90 -29.49
CA TRP A 1036 -9.18 4.98 -28.53
C TRP A 1036 -9.80 4.77 -27.14
N MET A 1037 -9.45 3.65 -26.50
CA MET A 1037 -9.68 3.43 -25.07
C MET A 1037 -8.33 3.58 -24.37
N SER A 1038 -8.06 4.75 -23.79
CA SER A 1038 -6.78 5.15 -23.19
C SER A 1038 -6.99 6.45 -22.41
N TRP A 1039 -6.18 6.75 -21.37
CA TRP A 1039 -6.30 7.96 -20.54
C TRP A 1039 -7.73 8.16 -20.03
N GLY A 1040 -8.17 7.34 -19.08
CA GLY A 1040 -9.55 7.35 -18.54
C GLY A 1040 -10.64 6.96 -19.56
N ALA A 1041 -10.27 6.39 -20.71
CA ALA A 1041 -11.18 5.82 -21.73
C ALA A 1041 -12.40 5.12 -21.12
N SER A 1042 -12.08 4.13 -20.29
CA SER A 1042 -12.95 3.11 -19.75
C SER A 1042 -13.59 3.46 -18.40
N ASP A 1043 -13.35 4.65 -17.84
CA ASP A 1043 -14.17 5.14 -16.74
C ASP A 1043 -15.61 5.37 -17.21
N MET A 1044 -16.53 4.68 -16.55
CA MET A 1044 -17.97 4.75 -16.80
C MET A 1044 -18.65 5.80 -15.92
N THR A 1045 -18.02 6.24 -14.82
CA THR A 1045 -18.58 7.27 -13.94
C THR A 1045 -18.67 8.62 -14.64
N ASN A 1046 -17.74 8.99 -15.53
CA ASN A 1046 -17.85 10.18 -16.39
C ASN A 1046 -19.19 10.21 -17.15
N ARG A 1047 -19.63 9.07 -17.68
CA ARG A 1047 -20.86 8.97 -18.48
C ARG A 1047 -22.10 8.90 -17.58
N ALA A 1048 -21.98 8.32 -16.38
CA ALA A 1048 -22.97 8.44 -15.32
C ALA A 1048 -23.17 9.89 -14.84
N LYS A 1049 -22.09 10.68 -14.70
CA LYS A 1049 -22.11 12.12 -14.40
C LYS A 1049 -22.89 12.89 -15.46
N VAL A 1050 -22.61 12.69 -16.76
CA VAL A 1050 -23.40 13.28 -17.85
C VAL A 1050 -24.89 12.95 -17.74
N MET A 1051 -25.24 11.71 -17.40
CA MET A 1051 -26.63 11.27 -17.24
C MET A 1051 -27.31 11.88 -16.00
N LEU A 1052 -26.60 12.04 -14.88
CA LEU A 1052 -27.10 12.68 -13.66
C LEU A 1052 -27.28 14.20 -13.83
N ILE A 1053 -26.38 14.85 -14.57
CA ILE A 1053 -26.52 16.26 -14.98
C ILE A 1053 -27.78 16.44 -15.85
N GLY A 1054 -28.01 15.53 -16.81
CA GLY A 1054 -29.27 15.50 -17.57
C GLY A 1054 -30.49 15.30 -16.68
N ASN A 1055 -30.41 14.41 -15.68
CA ASN A 1055 -31.50 14.14 -14.74
C ASN A 1055 -31.88 15.38 -13.87
N GLN A 1056 -30.95 16.32 -13.63
CA GLN A 1056 -31.28 17.60 -12.99
C GLN A 1056 -32.04 18.56 -13.91
N ILE A 1057 -31.74 18.56 -15.22
CA ILE A 1057 -32.48 19.34 -16.23
C ILE A 1057 -33.89 18.77 -16.46
N GLN A 1058 -34.00 17.44 -16.56
CA GLN A 1058 -35.29 16.74 -16.69
C GLN A 1058 -35.23 15.35 -16.03
N PRO A 1059 -35.84 15.18 -14.85
CA PRO A 1059 -35.84 13.90 -14.12
C PRO A 1059 -36.34 12.71 -14.93
N SER A 1060 -35.58 11.61 -14.88
CA SER A 1060 -35.80 10.39 -15.65
C SER A 1060 -35.20 9.19 -14.94
N SER A 1061 -36.04 8.24 -14.52
CA SER A 1061 -35.59 7.00 -13.88
C SER A 1061 -34.64 6.18 -14.75
N THR A 1062 -34.75 6.28 -16.09
CA THR A 1062 -33.83 5.61 -17.02
C THR A 1062 -32.42 6.23 -17.01
N LEU A 1063 -32.29 7.53 -16.73
CA LEU A 1063 -30.98 8.16 -16.56
C LEU A 1063 -30.34 7.70 -15.24
N VAL A 1064 -31.10 7.70 -14.13
CA VAL A 1064 -30.63 7.21 -12.83
C VAL A 1064 -30.24 5.73 -12.90
N GLN A 1065 -31.11 4.85 -13.40
CA GLN A 1065 -30.84 3.41 -13.59
C GLN A 1065 -29.62 3.15 -14.47
N SER A 1066 -29.41 3.99 -15.50
CA SER A 1066 -28.23 3.93 -16.36
C SER A 1066 -26.95 4.34 -15.61
N SER A 1067 -27.02 5.39 -14.78
CA SER A 1067 -25.91 5.83 -13.94
C SER A 1067 -25.54 4.80 -12.87
N GLU A 1068 -26.53 4.21 -12.20
CA GLU A 1068 -26.38 3.10 -11.26
C GLU A 1068 -25.71 1.88 -11.95
N SER A 1069 -26.08 1.56 -13.20
CA SER A 1069 -25.47 0.46 -13.98
C SER A 1069 -24.00 0.75 -14.34
N ASN A 1070 -23.68 2.00 -14.68
CA ASN A 1070 -22.32 2.44 -14.99
C ASN A 1070 -21.43 2.48 -13.74
N LEU A 1071 -21.98 2.89 -12.60
CA LEU A 1071 -21.29 2.82 -11.30
C LEU A 1071 -21.05 1.35 -10.90
N ALA A 1072 -22.05 0.48 -11.00
CA ALA A 1072 -21.90 -0.95 -10.71
C ALA A 1072 -20.78 -1.61 -11.53
N TYR A 1073 -20.63 -1.24 -12.81
CA TYR A 1073 -19.50 -1.67 -13.65
C TYR A 1073 -18.15 -1.25 -13.07
N MET A 1074 -18.03 0.00 -12.58
CA MET A 1074 -16.80 0.48 -11.95
C MET A 1074 -16.54 -0.15 -10.59
N LEU A 1075 -17.58 -0.55 -9.85
CA LEU A 1075 -17.51 -1.22 -8.55
C LEU A 1075 -17.50 -2.76 -8.64
N GLY A 1076 -17.01 -3.33 -9.75
CA GLY A 1076 -16.76 -4.77 -9.88
C GLY A 1076 -17.70 -5.57 -10.78
N ALA A 1077 -18.82 -5.01 -11.26
CA ALA A 1077 -19.75 -5.70 -12.18
C ALA A 1077 -19.25 -5.67 -13.64
N ASN A 1078 -18.04 -6.16 -13.86
CA ASN A 1078 -17.29 -6.09 -15.12
C ASN A 1078 -16.54 -7.42 -15.41
N PRO A 1079 -15.85 -7.57 -16.57
CA PRO A 1079 -15.18 -8.82 -16.93
C PRO A 1079 -14.18 -9.36 -15.90
N MET A 1080 -13.48 -8.46 -15.21
CA MET A 1080 -12.36 -8.77 -14.31
C MET A 1080 -12.82 -8.99 -12.86
N GLY A 1081 -14.08 -8.68 -12.54
CA GLY A 1081 -14.60 -8.78 -11.17
C GLY A 1081 -13.83 -7.87 -10.21
N MET A 1082 -13.50 -6.66 -10.66
CA MET A 1082 -12.59 -5.74 -9.98
C MET A 1082 -13.19 -4.35 -9.86
N SER A 1083 -13.21 -3.78 -8.65
CA SER A 1083 -13.49 -2.36 -8.43
C SER A 1083 -12.32 -1.55 -8.99
N TRP A 1084 -12.57 -0.53 -9.80
CA TRP A 1084 -11.50 0.31 -10.38
C TRP A 1084 -11.04 1.45 -9.45
N THR A 1085 -11.58 1.49 -8.24
CA THR A 1085 -11.21 2.45 -7.17
C THR A 1085 -10.54 1.70 -6.01
N THR A 1086 -9.34 2.14 -5.62
CA THR A 1086 -8.56 1.55 -4.51
C THR A 1086 -9.33 1.56 -3.19
N GLY A 1087 -9.14 0.54 -2.35
CA GLY A 1087 -9.78 0.43 -1.04
C GLY A 1087 -11.30 0.25 -1.05
N ILE A 1088 -11.93 0.05 -2.22
CA ILE A 1088 -13.39 -0.15 -2.35
C ILE A 1088 -13.66 -1.57 -2.87
N GLY A 1089 -14.43 -2.35 -2.11
CA GLY A 1089 -14.77 -3.74 -2.43
C GLY A 1089 -13.69 -4.75 -1.99
N PHE A 1090 -13.67 -5.90 -2.65
CA PHE A 1090 -12.79 -7.04 -2.30
C PHE A 1090 -11.56 -7.12 -3.18
N ALA A 1091 -11.71 -6.83 -4.48
CA ALA A 1091 -10.60 -6.80 -5.43
C ALA A 1091 -10.57 -5.45 -6.16
N TYR A 1092 -9.48 -4.72 -6.01
CA TYR A 1092 -9.18 -3.44 -6.67
C TYR A 1092 -7.70 -3.39 -7.06
N PRO A 1093 -7.30 -2.53 -8.03
CA PRO A 1093 -5.88 -2.35 -8.38
C PRO A 1093 -5.01 -2.05 -7.17
N VAL A 1094 -3.95 -2.83 -6.99
CA VAL A 1094 -3.00 -2.72 -5.87
C VAL A 1094 -1.78 -1.91 -6.33
N SER A 1095 -0.94 -2.49 -7.19
CA SER A 1095 0.21 -1.78 -7.79
C SER A 1095 -0.25 -0.80 -8.89
N ILE A 1096 -0.51 0.44 -8.47
CA ILE A 1096 -0.95 1.57 -9.30
C ILE A 1096 0.20 2.57 -9.53
N GLN A 1097 0.10 3.41 -10.56
CA GLN A 1097 1.05 4.51 -10.72
C GLN A 1097 0.62 5.66 -9.81
N HIS A 1098 1.19 5.68 -8.61
CA HIS A 1098 1.05 6.75 -7.64
C HIS A 1098 2.29 6.76 -6.76
N GLU A 1099 3.19 7.74 -6.90
CA GLU A 1099 4.51 7.68 -6.26
C GLU A 1099 4.42 7.53 -4.74
N SER A 1100 3.47 8.20 -4.07
CA SER A 1100 3.26 8.05 -2.63
C SER A 1100 2.73 6.67 -2.18
N SER A 1101 2.17 5.84 -3.07
CA SER A 1101 1.84 4.42 -2.78
C SER A 1101 2.94 3.45 -3.27
N MET A 1102 3.98 3.95 -3.94
CA MET A 1102 5.13 3.15 -4.42
C MET A 1102 6.38 3.37 -3.55
N THR A 1103 6.27 4.18 -2.49
CA THR A 1103 7.40 4.67 -1.68
C THR A 1103 7.08 4.83 -0.18
N ASP A 1104 5.90 4.39 0.28
CA ASP A 1104 5.49 4.42 1.70
C ASP A 1104 5.63 3.07 2.42
N ASP A 1105 6.16 2.05 1.73
CA ASP A 1105 6.27 0.66 2.16
C ASP A 1105 4.93 -0.02 2.52
N ILE A 1106 3.80 0.49 2.02
CA ILE A 1106 2.45 -0.08 2.26
C ILE A 1106 1.89 -0.71 0.96
N LEU A 1107 1.74 -2.03 0.94
CA LEU A 1107 1.24 -2.75 -0.24
C LEU A 1107 -0.20 -2.40 -0.62
N ASP A 1108 -1.08 -2.10 0.35
CA ASP A 1108 -2.44 -1.61 0.08
C ASP A 1108 -2.41 -0.10 -0.25
N PRO A 1109 -2.65 0.32 -1.51
CA PRO A 1109 -2.47 1.70 -1.94
C PRO A 1109 -3.49 2.65 -1.29
N TYR A 1110 -3.11 3.93 -1.21
CA TYR A 1110 -3.97 5.05 -0.80
C TYR A 1110 -5.43 4.88 -1.30
N PRO A 1111 -6.42 4.71 -0.40
CA PRO A 1111 -7.78 4.31 -0.78
C PRO A 1111 -8.62 5.47 -1.33
N GLY A 1112 -9.39 5.22 -2.39
CA GLY A 1112 -10.24 6.21 -3.08
C GLY A 1112 -9.75 6.66 -4.45
N ILE A 1113 -8.58 6.20 -4.89
CA ILE A 1113 -7.99 6.53 -6.19
C ILE A 1113 -8.64 5.67 -7.29
N THR A 1114 -9.22 6.30 -8.31
CA THR A 1114 -9.82 5.61 -9.46
C THR A 1114 -8.90 5.70 -10.66
N ILE A 1115 -8.30 4.58 -11.07
CA ILE A 1115 -7.31 4.57 -12.17
C ILE A 1115 -7.95 4.59 -13.57
N TYR A 1116 -7.15 4.90 -14.59
CA TYR A 1116 -7.58 4.91 -15.99
C TYR A 1116 -8.06 3.55 -16.51
N GLY A 1117 -7.54 2.46 -15.97
CA GLY A 1117 -8.00 1.09 -16.20
C GLY A 1117 -7.79 0.54 -17.61
N ASN A 1118 -8.70 -0.31 -18.07
CA ASN A 1118 -8.62 -1.01 -19.37
C ASN A 1118 -8.31 -0.09 -20.57
N THR A 1119 -7.42 -0.53 -21.47
CA THR A 1119 -7.10 0.18 -22.73
C THR A 1119 -7.26 -0.66 -24.00
N SER A 1120 -7.34 -0.01 -25.16
CA SER A 1120 -7.38 -0.68 -26.47
C SER A 1120 -6.01 -1.24 -26.87
N SER A 1121 -4.93 -0.67 -26.34
CA SER A 1121 -3.55 -1.06 -26.61
C SER A 1121 -3.25 -2.51 -26.16
N HIS A 1122 -2.46 -3.22 -26.95
CA HIS A 1122 -2.00 -4.56 -26.60
C HIS A 1122 -0.79 -4.46 -25.66
N VAL A 1123 -1.02 -4.34 -24.35
CA VAL A 1123 0.05 -4.28 -23.34
C VAL A 1123 0.80 -5.61 -23.20
N PHE A 1124 0.10 -6.74 -23.27
CA PHE A 1124 0.70 -8.06 -23.00
C PHE A 1124 1.80 -8.49 -24.00
N PRO A 1125 1.74 -8.17 -25.30
CA PRO A 1125 2.90 -8.34 -26.19
C PRO A 1125 4.17 -7.65 -25.72
N GLU A 1126 4.09 -6.48 -25.05
CA GLU A 1126 5.26 -5.79 -24.49
C GLU A 1126 5.72 -6.41 -23.16
N LEU A 1127 4.78 -6.84 -22.29
CA LEU A 1127 5.10 -7.68 -21.12
C LEU A 1127 5.93 -8.90 -21.55
N ARG A 1128 5.43 -9.69 -22.50
CA ARG A 1128 6.14 -10.84 -23.09
C ARG A 1128 7.48 -10.45 -23.73
N ASN A 1129 7.56 -9.29 -24.38
CA ASN A 1129 8.83 -8.81 -24.96
C ASN A 1129 9.85 -8.48 -23.84
N ARG A 1130 9.42 -7.99 -22.68
CA ARG A 1130 10.29 -7.78 -21.51
C ARG A 1130 10.70 -9.08 -20.81
N VAL A 1131 9.76 -10.01 -20.62
CA VAL A 1131 10.05 -11.30 -19.97
C VAL A 1131 11.01 -12.18 -20.79
N TYR A 1132 10.91 -12.19 -22.14
CA TYR A 1132 11.68 -13.13 -22.98
C TYR A 1132 12.58 -12.55 -24.08
N LYS A 1133 12.44 -11.27 -24.50
CA LYS A 1133 13.10 -10.74 -25.72
C LYS A 1133 14.00 -9.51 -25.50
N TYR A 1134 14.25 -9.11 -24.26
CA TYR A 1134 14.65 -7.74 -23.91
C TYR A 1134 16.13 -7.41 -24.14
N PRO A 1135 16.43 -6.31 -24.85
CA PRO A 1135 17.61 -5.50 -24.53
C PRO A 1135 17.27 -4.00 -24.42
N ILE A 1136 17.67 -3.36 -23.31
CA ILE A 1136 17.70 -1.90 -23.20
C ILE A 1136 18.86 -1.38 -24.05
N ALA A 1137 20.06 -1.89 -23.77
CA ALA A 1137 21.29 -1.35 -24.32
C ALA A 1137 21.44 -1.64 -25.82
N LYS A 1138 21.41 -0.55 -26.60
CA LYS A 1138 21.70 -0.51 -28.03
C LYS A 1138 22.93 0.34 -28.28
N ASP A 1139 23.67 0.04 -29.34
CA ASP A 1139 24.77 0.90 -29.77
C ASP A 1139 24.27 2.20 -30.40
N SER A 1140 25.21 3.08 -30.77
CA SER A 1140 24.92 4.38 -31.39
C SER A 1140 24.28 4.29 -32.78
N ASP A 1141 24.25 3.11 -33.40
CA ASP A 1141 23.63 2.85 -34.70
C ASP A 1141 22.25 2.15 -34.53
N GLY A 1142 21.85 1.81 -33.29
CA GLY A 1142 20.54 1.27 -32.92
C GLY A 1142 20.46 -0.26 -32.83
N GLU A 1143 21.57 -0.96 -33.02
CA GLU A 1143 21.65 -2.41 -32.90
C GLU A 1143 21.79 -2.84 -31.42
N PRO A 1144 21.21 -3.97 -30.97
CA PRO A 1144 21.44 -4.47 -29.62
C PRO A 1144 22.94 -4.72 -29.34
N LEU A 1145 23.43 -4.32 -28.15
CA LEU A 1145 24.84 -4.51 -27.77
C LEU A 1145 25.27 -5.99 -27.76
N PHE A 1146 24.33 -6.90 -27.54
CA PHE A 1146 24.54 -8.34 -27.51
C PHE A 1146 23.54 -9.04 -28.44
N LYS A 1147 23.90 -10.23 -28.97
CA LYS A 1147 23.07 -11.00 -29.92
C LYS A 1147 22.94 -12.45 -29.46
N SER A 1148 21.73 -13.01 -29.57
CA SER A 1148 21.32 -14.31 -29.05
C SER A 1148 20.38 -14.93 -30.07
N GLU A 1149 20.62 -16.19 -30.41
CA GLU A 1149 19.90 -16.88 -31.49
C GLU A 1149 18.68 -17.66 -30.95
N ASN A 1150 18.58 -17.86 -29.64
CA ASN A 1150 17.58 -18.73 -29.00
C ASN A 1150 16.30 -18.01 -28.53
N ALA A 1151 16.36 -16.71 -28.25
CA ALA A 1151 15.23 -15.97 -27.65
C ALA A 1151 13.99 -15.88 -28.55
N ALA A 1152 14.17 -15.98 -29.87
CA ALA A 1152 13.07 -15.98 -30.83
C ALA A 1152 12.21 -17.26 -30.75
N ASP A 1153 12.83 -18.43 -30.55
CA ASP A 1153 12.17 -19.73 -30.55
C ASP A 1153 11.50 -20.07 -29.20
N PHE A 1154 11.86 -19.39 -28.11
CA PHE A 1154 11.17 -19.53 -26.82
C PHE A 1154 9.98 -18.57 -26.70
N ALA A 1155 10.12 -17.33 -27.18
CA ALA A 1155 9.07 -16.32 -27.07
C ALA A 1155 7.87 -16.52 -28.03
N THR A 1156 7.88 -17.58 -28.85
CA THR A 1156 6.73 -18.06 -29.64
C THR A 1156 5.80 -18.98 -28.87
N PHE A 1157 6.24 -19.59 -27.76
CA PHE A 1157 5.38 -20.41 -26.88
C PHE A 1157 4.26 -19.57 -26.24
N TYR A 1158 4.49 -18.27 -26.07
CA TYR A 1158 3.56 -17.31 -25.47
C TYR A 1158 3.05 -16.28 -26.48
N GLU A 1159 2.70 -16.69 -27.71
CA GLU A 1159 1.93 -15.84 -28.62
C GLU A 1159 0.47 -15.71 -28.18
N LEU A 1160 0.22 -14.73 -27.30
CA LEU A 1160 -1.13 -14.34 -26.93
C LEU A 1160 -1.97 -13.98 -28.16
N PRO A 1161 -3.25 -14.38 -28.23
CA PRO A 1161 -4.09 -14.13 -29.40
C PRO A 1161 -4.22 -12.63 -29.72
N GLU A 1162 -4.13 -12.28 -31.00
CA GLU A 1162 -4.50 -10.94 -31.50
C GLU A 1162 -5.94 -10.54 -31.11
N GLN A 1163 -6.77 -11.54 -30.80
CA GLN A 1163 -8.18 -11.44 -30.43
C GLN A 1163 -8.43 -11.25 -28.91
N TYR A 1164 -7.39 -11.10 -28.08
CA TYR A 1164 -7.52 -10.96 -26.61
C TYR A 1164 -8.58 -9.90 -26.24
N PRO A 1165 -9.56 -10.20 -25.36
CA PRO A 1165 -10.75 -9.35 -25.22
C PRO A 1165 -10.47 -7.91 -24.77
N VAL A 1166 -11.16 -6.94 -25.36
CA VAL A 1166 -10.89 -5.51 -25.18
C VAL A 1166 -11.02 -5.05 -23.73
N PHE A 1167 -12.08 -5.44 -23.01
CA PHE A 1167 -12.29 -5.10 -21.59
C PHE A 1167 -11.57 -6.06 -20.61
N ARG A 1168 -10.48 -6.68 -21.07
CA ARG A 1168 -9.50 -7.45 -20.29
C ARG A 1168 -8.05 -6.98 -20.53
N ARG A 1169 -7.88 -5.90 -21.31
CA ARG A 1169 -6.57 -5.32 -21.66
C ARG A 1169 -6.16 -4.32 -20.58
N TRP A 1170 -5.80 -4.86 -19.42
CA TRP A 1170 -5.17 -4.14 -18.31
C TRP A 1170 -4.05 -5.00 -17.71
N ALA A 1171 -2.94 -4.36 -17.34
CA ALA A 1171 -1.78 -4.98 -16.72
C ALA A 1171 -1.25 -4.04 -15.64
N ALA A 1172 -1.18 -4.51 -14.39
CA ALA A 1172 -0.57 -3.77 -13.29
C ALA A 1172 0.94 -3.67 -13.56
N HIS A 1173 1.35 -2.49 -13.99
CA HIS A 1173 2.73 -2.17 -14.39
C HIS A 1173 2.89 -0.63 -14.42
N PRO A 1174 2.96 0.03 -13.24
CA PRO A 1174 3.00 1.49 -13.12
C PRO A 1174 3.98 2.19 -14.08
N SER A 1175 5.28 1.91 -14.02
CA SER A 1175 6.29 2.63 -14.81
C SER A 1175 6.21 2.49 -16.35
N LEU A 1176 5.36 1.62 -16.91
CA LEU A 1176 5.28 1.40 -18.37
C LEU A 1176 3.97 1.77 -19.02
N ASN A 1177 2.86 1.60 -18.32
CA ASN A 1177 1.55 1.89 -18.89
C ASN A 1177 0.77 2.88 -18.02
N VAL A 1178 1.35 4.07 -17.93
CA VAL A 1178 0.70 5.32 -17.52
C VAL A 1178 -0.77 5.35 -17.92
N THR A 1179 -1.06 5.04 -19.20
CA THR A 1179 -2.42 5.13 -19.75
C THR A 1179 -3.43 4.10 -19.23
N GLN A 1180 -2.96 3.14 -18.41
CA GLN A 1180 -3.73 2.12 -17.66
C GLN A 1180 -3.70 2.34 -16.15
N ASN A 1181 -2.53 2.70 -15.59
CA ASN A 1181 -2.25 2.58 -14.15
C ASN A 1181 -2.17 3.91 -13.41
N GLU A 1182 -2.06 5.02 -14.13
CA GLU A 1182 -2.20 6.38 -13.59
C GLU A 1182 -3.69 6.73 -13.41
N PHE A 1183 -3.94 7.85 -12.75
CA PHE A 1183 -5.24 8.50 -12.55
C PHE A 1183 -5.05 10.01 -12.66
N THR A 1184 -6.15 10.76 -12.77
CA THR A 1184 -6.14 12.18 -12.33
C THR A 1184 -7.34 12.47 -11.46
N ILE A 1185 -7.20 13.45 -10.56
CA ILE A 1185 -8.31 13.92 -9.74
C ILE A 1185 -9.47 14.42 -10.62
N HIS A 1186 -9.17 14.93 -11.83
CA HIS A 1186 -10.15 15.54 -12.72
C HIS A 1186 -10.72 14.60 -13.79
N GLU A 1187 -9.97 13.63 -14.34
CA GLU A 1187 -10.49 12.71 -15.36
C GLU A 1187 -11.17 11.45 -14.79
N THR A 1188 -10.89 11.03 -13.56
CA THR A 1188 -11.44 9.78 -13.00
C THR A 1188 -11.97 9.89 -11.57
N ASN A 1189 -11.29 10.59 -10.65
CA ASN A 1189 -11.79 10.70 -9.27
C ASN A 1189 -13.02 11.62 -9.20
N SER A 1190 -13.01 12.78 -9.88
CA SER A 1190 -14.11 13.76 -9.90
C SER A 1190 -15.44 13.15 -10.32
N SER A 1191 -15.44 12.40 -11.42
CA SER A 1191 -16.64 11.72 -11.91
C SER A 1191 -17.12 10.63 -10.95
N THR A 1192 -16.20 9.91 -10.30
CA THR A 1192 -16.51 8.88 -9.30
C THR A 1192 -17.15 9.49 -8.05
N ILE A 1193 -16.52 10.51 -7.47
CA ILE A 1193 -17.02 11.27 -6.32
C ILE A 1193 -18.38 11.88 -6.62
N PHE A 1194 -18.55 12.53 -7.78
CA PHE A 1194 -19.81 13.14 -8.18
C PHE A 1194 -20.95 12.11 -8.30
N VAL A 1195 -20.70 10.97 -8.96
CA VAL A 1195 -21.71 9.92 -9.13
C VAL A 1195 -22.10 9.30 -7.79
N LEU A 1196 -21.13 9.09 -6.89
CA LEU A 1196 -21.37 8.56 -5.55
C LEU A 1196 -22.16 9.54 -4.69
N GLY A 1197 -21.74 10.81 -4.56
CA GLY A 1197 -22.47 11.83 -3.79
C GLY A 1197 -23.87 12.11 -4.34
N MET A 1198 -24.07 12.00 -5.66
CA MET A 1198 -25.40 12.09 -6.29
C MET A 1198 -26.33 10.92 -5.93
N LEU A 1199 -25.80 9.71 -5.67
CA LEU A 1199 -26.58 8.50 -5.38
C LEU A 1199 -26.65 8.12 -3.88
N MET A 1200 -25.73 8.65 -3.06
CA MET A 1200 -25.80 8.63 -1.59
C MET A 1200 -27.09 9.33 -1.09
N GLU A 1201 -27.56 8.92 0.07
CA GLU A 1201 -28.74 9.41 0.76
C GLU A 1201 -28.46 10.64 1.65
N GLU A 1202 -29.51 11.17 2.31
CA GLU A 1202 -29.41 12.35 3.18
C GLU A 1202 -28.97 11.95 4.59
N GLY A 1203 -27.93 12.63 5.13
CA GLY A 1203 -27.49 12.47 6.51
C GLY A 1203 -26.60 11.25 6.81
N TRP A 1204 -26.01 10.60 5.80
CA TRP A 1204 -25.02 9.53 6.02
C TRP A 1204 -23.74 10.06 6.68
N MET A 1205 -23.16 9.28 7.59
CA MET A 1205 -21.90 9.58 8.28
C MET A 1205 -21.05 8.30 8.41
N PRO A 1206 -19.72 8.39 8.34
CA PRO A 1206 -18.82 7.24 8.53
C PRO A 1206 -18.84 6.76 9.98
N SER A 1207 -18.76 5.44 10.17
CA SER A 1207 -18.50 4.83 11.48
C SER A 1207 -17.08 5.14 11.96
N GLU A 1208 -16.83 5.06 13.28
CA GLU A 1208 -15.47 5.21 13.83
C GLU A 1208 -14.52 4.12 13.28
N SER A 1209 -15.01 2.90 13.05
CA SER A 1209 -14.24 1.83 12.39
C SER A 1209 -13.82 2.19 10.96
N LEU A 1210 -14.67 2.86 10.18
CA LEU A 1210 -14.34 3.32 8.83
C LEU A 1210 -13.39 4.54 8.83
N LYS A 1211 -13.46 5.38 9.87
CA LYS A 1211 -12.49 6.47 10.10
C LYS A 1211 -11.10 5.95 10.48
N GLN A 1212 -11.04 4.85 11.22
CA GLN A 1212 -9.82 4.23 11.75
C GLN A 1212 -9.30 3.07 10.88
N ARG A 1213 -9.84 2.89 9.66
CA ARG A 1213 -9.47 1.80 8.73
C ARG A 1213 -8.01 1.91 8.29
N GLY A 1214 -7.20 0.92 8.66
CA GLY A 1214 -5.83 0.76 8.20
C GLY A 1214 -5.70 0.08 6.82
N PRO A 1215 -4.45 -0.17 6.39
CA PRO A 1215 -4.14 -1.01 5.23
C PRO A 1215 -4.64 -2.45 5.41
N ARG A 1216 -4.84 -3.18 4.30
CA ARG A 1216 -5.10 -4.63 4.33
C ARG A 1216 -3.85 -5.48 4.36
N ASN A 1217 -3.97 -6.67 4.97
CA ASN A 1217 -2.99 -7.76 4.82
C ASN A 1217 -2.89 -8.19 3.34
N GLU A 1218 -1.72 -8.67 2.91
CA GLU A 1218 -1.48 -9.13 1.52
C GLU A 1218 -2.47 -10.22 1.07
N GLU A 1219 -2.83 -11.14 1.98
CA GLU A 1219 -3.83 -12.20 1.78
C GLU A 1219 -5.26 -11.70 1.48
N ASP A 1220 -5.58 -10.46 1.87
CA ASP A 1220 -6.88 -9.79 1.63
C ASP A 1220 -6.85 -8.89 0.38
N LEU A 1221 -5.68 -8.70 -0.24
CA LEU A 1221 -5.49 -7.91 -1.45
C LEU A 1221 -5.79 -8.74 -2.71
N PHE A 1222 -7.02 -9.25 -2.82
CA PHE A 1222 -7.52 -10.08 -3.93
C PHE A 1222 -7.50 -9.41 -5.33
N GLY A 1223 -7.02 -8.16 -5.43
CA GLY A 1223 -6.76 -7.45 -6.68
C GLY A 1223 -5.29 -7.38 -7.11
N TYR A 1224 -4.34 -7.84 -6.28
CA TYR A 1224 -2.95 -8.05 -6.69
C TYR A 1224 -2.86 -9.25 -7.64
N TRP A 1225 -3.41 -10.40 -7.22
CA TRP A 1225 -3.60 -11.60 -8.05
C TRP A 1225 -4.98 -11.60 -8.73
N TYR A 1226 -5.25 -10.57 -9.56
CA TYR A 1226 -6.57 -10.30 -10.16
C TYR A 1226 -7.02 -11.33 -11.21
N LEU A 1227 -8.31 -11.31 -11.58
CA LEU A 1227 -8.83 -12.09 -12.71
C LEU A 1227 -8.65 -11.31 -14.04
N PRO A 1228 -7.78 -11.73 -14.97
CA PRO A 1228 -7.51 -11.02 -16.23
C PRO A 1228 -8.61 -11.20 -17.28
#